data_AF-A0A1Q5NFA1-F1
#
_entry.id   AF-A0A1Q5NFA1-F1
#
_cell.length_a   1.000
_cell.length_b   1.000
_cell.length_c   1.000
_cell.angle_alpha   90.00
_cell.angle_beta   90.00
_cell.angle_gamma   90.00
#
_symmetry.space_group_name_H-M   'P 1'
#
loop_
_entity.id
_entity.type
_entity.pdbx_description
1 polymer ?
#
loop_
_entity_poly.entity_id
_entity_poly.type
_entity_poly.pdbx_seq_one_letter_code
_entity_poly.pdbx_strand_id
1 'polypeptide(L)'
;MPAHVHESDTTTDPLAHERAHLAASRAALRAMREDAQALNIRDVTANWVNAAVLQAQITDRIKSLADLAHTPLFFGRLDYLHVVGAEKAEGAEGEQFYIGRRHVHDADGDPMVIDWRAPVSQPFYRASRNDPLDVGQRRRFGYTGGELTAYEDEHLTDPAEAAQTSKLLQAEIERPRVGPMRDIVATIQPEQDEIVRSELGGSVCVQGGPGTGKTAVGLHRVAYLLYAHRDRLARTGTLVIGPNRSFLHYIEQVLPALGELEVKQATVDDLVTANVEVRGTDEARAAVVKGDARMAEVLRRAIRSHVTPPTEPVMVVRGSRRWRVPAYEIEEMVDELLARDMRYGAAHEALPQRIAHAVLVRMEEAGEAPDDRVQNAVARTPAVKAAVKAAWPAVEPAKLVLRLLSDPEFLAAQADGLLTEDEQKTILWSKPARSVKSAKWSAADAVLIDEANDLVARTHSLGHVVIDEAQDLSPMQYRAVGRRCSTGSATVLGDLAQGTTPWSTQSWEQALHHLGKADAVVEELTAGFRVPREVIAYASRLLPVISPGLTAVESVRESPGSLSVRRTADAEALDAAVVAACEESLEQEGSTGLIAADARIPSLAAALTAAGHSYLSPGEETTAESRLTLVPASLAKGLEYDYVVLDEPAAVVDGEPDERTGLRRLYVALTRAVSGLIVVHAAPLPDQLTA
;
A
#
# COMPACT_ATOMS: atom_id res chain seq x y z
N MET A 1 -1.54 49.27 -62.44
CA MET A 1 -0.84 48.21 -61.69
C MET A 1 -0.14 48.83 -60.50
N PRO A 2 -0.61 48.54 -59.28
CA PRO A 2 0.26 48.54 -58.10
C PRO A 2 0.25 47.18 -57.41
N ALA A 3 1.33 46.97 -56.66
CA ALA A 3 1.79 45.75 -56.04
C ALA A 3 0.78 45.10 -55.07
N HIS A 4 0.71 43.78 -55.14
CA HIS A 4 0.18 42.92 -54.10
C HIS A 4 0.96 43.16 -52.81
N VAL A 5 0.25 43.64 -51.79
CA VAL A 5 0.67 43.58 -50.41
C VAL A 5 0.72 42.10 -50.04
N HIS A 6 1.88 41.64 -49.57
CA HIS A 6 2.02 40.35 -48.91
C HIS A 6 1.06 40.33 -47.72
N GLU A 7 -0.02 39.57 -47.84
CA GLU A 7 -0.77 39.07 -46.69
C GLU A 7 0.20 38.22 -45.87
N SER A 8 0.60 38.75 -44.72
CA SER A 8 1.26 38.01 -43.66
C SER A 8 0.26 36.98 -43.13
N ASP A 9 0.50 35.73 -43.50
CA ASP A 9 -0.27 34.56 -43.10
C ASP A 9 -0.35 34.48 -41.57
N THR A 10 -1.58 34.45 -41.04
CA THR A 10 -1.87 34.20 -39.63
C THR A 10 -1.71 32.71 -39.34
N THR A 11 -0.47 32.26 -39.08
CA THR A 11 -0.13 30.93 -38.56
C THR A 11 1.06 31.08 -37.62
N THR A 12 1.06 30.68 -36.35
CA THR A 12 0.02 30.13 -35.47
C THR A 12 0.64 30.27 -34.07
N ASP A 13 0.00 30.94 -33.11
CA ASP A 13 0.47 30.90 -31.72
C ASP A 13 0.42 29.43 -31.24
N PRO A 14 1.56 28.78 -30.95
CA PRO A 14 1.57 27.37 -30.55
C PRO A 14 0.66 27.13 -29.35
N LEU A 15 0.65 28.04 -28.38
CA LEU A 15 -0.21 27.89 -27.20
C LEU A 15 -1.70 27.95 -27.55
N ALA A 16 -2.10 28.78 -28.52
CA ALA A 16 -3.47 28.85 -29.00
C ALA A 16 -3.91 27.54 -29.70
N HIS A 17 -3.00 26.92 -30.46
CA HIS A 17 -3.26 25.60 -31.07
C HIS A 17 -3.50 24.54 -30.00
N GLU A 18 -2.64 24.47 -28.98
CA GLU A 18 -2.77 23.48 -27.90
C GLU A 18 -4.03 23.71 -27.05
N ARG A 19 -4.43 24.96 -26.86
CA ARG A 19 -5.72 25.32 -26.22
C ARG A 19 -6.92 24.86 -27.05
N ALA A 20 -6.86 24.98 -28.37
CA ALA A 20 -7.90 24.49 -29.26
C ALA A 20 -8.00 22.96 -29.19
N HIS A 21 -6.87 22.25 -29.19
CA HIS A 21 -6.83 20.79 -29.03
C HIS A 21 -7.42 20.33 -27.69
N LEU A 22 -7.10 21.03 -26.59
CA LEU A 22 -7.70 20.77 -25.27
C LEU A 22 -9.22 20.96 -25.28
N ALA A 23 -9.71 22.02 -25.91
CA ALA A 23 -11.15 22.28 -26.01
C ALA A 23 -11.87 21.20 -26.82
N ALA A 24 -11.28 20.78 -27.95
CA ALA A 24 -11.81 19.70 -28.78
C ALA A 24 -11.81 18.35 -28.03
N SER A 25 -10.72 18.02 -27.34
CA SER A 25 -10.61 16.81 -26.51
C SER A 25 -11.65 16.78 -25.38
N ARG A 26 -11.95 17.93 -24.76
CA ARG A 26 -13.03 18.04 -23.75
C ARG A 26 -14.41 17.82 -24.37
N ALA A 27 -14.66 18.33 -25.56
CA ALA A 27 -15.92 18.09 -26.27
C ALA A 27 -16.09 16.60 -26.61
N ALA A 28 -15.03 15.96 -27.10
CA ALA A 28 -15.00 14.52 -27.39
C ALA A 28 -15.24 13.67 -26.13
N LEU A 29 -14.60 13.99 -25.00
CA LEU A 29 -14.84 13.30 -23.73
C LEU A 29 -16.31 13.40 -23.28
N ARG A 30 -16.95 14.57 -23.47
CA ARG A 30 -18.38 14.73 -23.16
C ARG A 30 -19.24 13.86 -24.07
N ALA A 31 -18.95 13.83 -25.38
CA ALA A 31 -19.65 12.98 -26.33
C ALA A 31 -19.53 11.49 -25.94
N MET A 32 -18.31 11.01 -25.65
CA MET A 32 -18.06 9.64 -25.17
C MET A 32 -18.89 9.31 -23.92
N ARG A 33 -19.06 10.27 -23.00
CA ARG A 33 -19.88 10.11 -21.79
C ARG A 33 -21.36 10.06 -22.12
N GLU A 34 -21.84 10.95 -22.99
CA GLU A 34 -23.23 10.99 -23.44
C GLU A 34 -23.61 9.69 -24.15
N ASP A 35 -22.73 9.16 -25.01
CA ASP A 35 -22.90 7.86 -25.66
C ASP A 35 -23.01 6.72 -24.64
N ALA A 36 -22.12 6.70 -23.65
CA ALA A 36 -22.17 5.72 -22.57
C ALA A 36 -23.47 5.82 -21.74
N GLN A 37 -24.00 7.03 -21.54
CA GLN A 37 -25.27 7.27 -20.84
C GLN A 37 -26.50 6.90 -21.68
N ALA A 38 -26.40 7.03 -23.01
CA ALA A 38 -27.48 6.73 -23.96
C ALA A 38 -27.65 5.22 -24.22
N LEU A 39 -26.69 4.39 -23.82
CA LEU A 39 -26.76 2.93 -23.94
C LEU A 39 -27.96 2.37 -23.16
N ASN A 40 -29.04 2.04 -23.88
CA ASN A 40 -30.23 1.39 -23.33
C ASN A 40 -30.16 -0.12 -23.54
N ILE A 41 -29.94 -0.85 -22.45
CA ILE A 41 -29.66 -2.30 -22.47
C ILE A 41 -30.87 -3.17 -22.09
N ARG A 42 -32.04 -2.55 -21.89
CA ARG A 42 -33.25 -3.25 -21.42
C ARG A 42 -33.69 -4.41 -22.35
N ASP A 43 -33.32 -4.34 -23.62
CA ASP A 43 -33.73 -5.33 -24.65
C ASP A 43 -32.64 -6.35 -25.01
N VAL A 44 -31.41 -6.25 -24.45
CA VAL A 44 -30.25 -7.04 -24.90
C VAL A 44 -29.93 -8.22 -23.96
N THR A 45 -30.52 -8.30 -22.77
CA THR A 45 -30.14 -9.30 -21.75
C THR A 45 -31.26 -10.29 -21.44
N ALA A 46 -31.03 -11.57 -21.73
CA ALA A 46 -31.98 -12.66 -21.45
C ALA A 46 -32.03 -13.08 -19.96
N ASN A 47 -31.13 -12.57 -19.11
CA ASN A 47 -31.00 -12.93 -17.69
C ASN A 47 -30.73 -11.67 -16.82
N TRP A 48 -31.45 -11.55 -15.71
CA TRP A 48 -31.35 -10.42 -14.77
C TRP A 48 -29.96 -10.25 -14.16
N VAL A 49 -29.21 -11.33 -13.96
CA VAL A 49 -27.83 -11.27 -13.43
C VAL A 49 -26.91 -10.57 -14.44
N ASN A 50 -27.01 -10.94 -15.72
CA ASN A 50 -26.21 -10.33 -16.78
C ASN A 50 -26.60 -8.86 -16.99
N ALA A 51 -27.89 -8.54 -16.86
CA ALA A 51 -28.37 -7.17 -16.88
C ALA A 51 -27.76 -6.32 -15.76
N ALA A 52 -27.71 -6.85 -14.54
CA ALA A 52 -27.12 -6.17 -13.39
C ALA A 52 -25.61 -5.95 -13.54
N VAL A 53 -24.87 -6.96 -14.02
CA VAL A 53 -23.43 -6.85 -14.27
C VAL A 53 -23.13 -5.82 -15.36
N LEU A 54 -23.87 -5.86 -16.47
CA LEU A 54 -23.66 -4.94 -17.58
C LEU A 54 -24.07 -3.50 -17.20
N GLN A 55 -25.13 -3.34 -16.42
CA GLN A 55 -25.51 -2.04 -15.86
C GLN A 55 -24.45 -1.46 -14.92
N ALA A 56 -23.81 -2.30 -14.09
CA ALA A 56 -22.69 -1.89 -13.26
C ALA A 56 -21.51 -1.43 -14.13
N GLN A 57 -21.13 -2.21 -15.14
CA GLN A 57 -20.05 -1.85 -16.09
C GLN A 57 -20.30 -0.53 -16.82
N ILE A 58 -21.53 -0.28 -17.28
CA ILE A 58 -21.89 1.02 -17.89
C ILE A 58 -21.79 2.14 -16.86
N THR A 59 -22.29 1.92 -15.64
CA THR A 59 -22.22 2.92 -14.57
C THR A 59 -20.77 3.30 -14.26
N ASP A 60 -19.88 2.32 -14.19
CA ASP A 60 -18.46 2.55 -13.94
C ASP A 60 -17.75 3.20 -15.14
N ARG A 61 -18.15 2.84 -16.37
CA ARG A 61 -17.70 3.55 -17.58
C ARG A 61 -18.10 5.02 -17.54
N ILE A 62 -19.35 5.35 -17.22
CA ILE A 62 -19.83 6.74 -17.10
C ILE A 62 -19.05 7.51 -16.03
N LYS A 63 -18.81 6.90 -14.86
CA LYS A 63 -17.99 7.49 -13.80
C LYS A 63 -16.57 7.77 -14.27
N SER A 64 -15.94 6.82 -14.98
CA SER A 64 -14.58 6.98 -15.53
C SER A 64 -14.47 8.11 -16.56
N LEU A 65 -15.57 8.46 -17.22
CA LEU A 65 -15.65 9.55 -18.22
C LEU A 65 -16.06 10.90 -17.60
N ALA A 66 -16.05 11.04 -16.27
CA ALA A 66 -16.32 12.32 -15.63
C ALA A 66 -15.24 13.37 -15.96
N ASP A 67 -15.66 14.48 -16.58
CA ASP A 67 -14.81 15.64 -16.83
C ASP A 67 -14.62 16.42 -15.52
N LEU A 68 -13.40 16.40 -15.00
CA LEU A 68 -13.02 17.17 -13.82
C LEU A 68 -12.39 18.47 -14.31
N ALA A 69 -13.16 19.58 -14.26
CA ALA A 69 -12.79 20.85 -14.90
C ALA A 69 -11.39 21.39 -14.52
N HIS A 70 -10.91 21.08 -13.31
CA HIS A 70 -9.61 21.50 -12.79
C HIS A 70 -8.46 20.51 -13.09
N THR A 71 -8.77 19.33 -13.63
CA THR A 71 -7.76 18.32 -14.00
C THR A 71 -7.45 18.43 -15.49
N PRO A 72 -6.18 18.58 -15.89
CA PRO A 72 -5.82 18.63 -17.30
C PRO A 72 -5.98 17.25 -17.96
N LEU A 73 -6.55 17.22 -19.18
CA LEU A 73 -6.78 15.97 -19.92
C LEU A 73 -5.47 15.32 -20.38
N PHE A 74 -4.56 16.15 -20.88
CA PHE A 74 -3.20 15.77 -21.25
C PHE A 74 -2.20 16.67 -20.49
N PHE A 75 -0.97 16.22 -20.34
CA PHE A 75 0.10 16.98 -19.66
C PHE A 75 1.39 17.04 -20.48
N GLY A 76 1.45 16.30 -21.58
CA GLY A 76 2.55 16.40 -22.52
C GLY A 76 2.19 15.90 -23.91
N ARG A 77 3.12 16.10 -24.84
CA ARG A 77 3.07 15.59 -26.20
C ARG A 77 4.42 14.97 -26.57
N LEU A 78 4.36 13.88 -27.33
CA LEU A 78 5.51 13.24 -27.97
C LEU A 78 5.41 13.41 -29.47
N ASP A 79 6.49 13.89 -30.08
CA ASP A 79 6.64 13.95 -31.52
C ASP A 79 7.71 12.93 -31.93
N TYR A 80 7.26 11.82 -32.53
CA TYR A 80 8.15 10.75 -32.97
C TYR A 80 8.88 11.12 -34.26
N LEU A 81 10.03 10.51 -34.49
CA LEU A 81 10.76 10.66 -35.76
C LEU A 81 10.16 9.78 -36.86
N HIS A 82 9.62 8.61 -36.49
CA HIS A 82 9.04 7.63 -37.41
C HIS A 82 7.65 7.19 -36.95
N VAL A 83 6.88 6.60 -37.86
CA VAL A 83 5.56 6.01 -37.55
C VAL A 83 5.74 4.82 -36.60
N VAL A 84 4.94 4.77 -35.52
CA VAL A 84 5.04 3.74 -34.50
C VAL A 84 4.47 2.41 -35.04
N GLY A 85 5.29 1.35 -35.03
CA GLY A 85 4.84 -0.02 -35.34
C GLY A 85 4.99 -0.48 -36.79
N ALA A 86 5.46 0.37 -37.71
CA ALA A 86 5.95 -0.08 -39.01
C ALA A 86 7.46 -0.39 -38.91
N GLU A 87 7.93 -1.47 -39.54
CA GLU A 87 9.38 -1.65 -39.76
C GLU A 87 9.94 -0.36 -40.35
N LYS A 88 11.00 0.20 -39.75
CA LYS A 88 11.66 1.49 -40.05
C LYS A 88 11.77 1.79 -41.55
N ALA A 89 10.65 2.19 -42.17
CA ALA A 89 10.56 2.45 -43.59
C ALA A 89 10.99 3.90 -43.79
N GLU A 90 12.08 4.08 -44.52
CA GLU A 90 12.62 5.39 -44.87
C GLU A 90 11.54 6.24 -45.55
N GLY A 91 11.10 7.33 -44.91
CA GLY A 91 10.32 8.39 -45.54
C GLY A 91 8.89 8.66 -45.03
N ALA A 92 8.42 8.01 -43.95
CA ALA A 92 7.17 8.41 -43.29
C ALA A 92 7.45 9.42 -42.17
N GLU A 93 6.84 10.61 -42.23
CA GLU A 93 6.89 11.61 -41.15
C GLU A 93 6.28 11.03 -39.87
N GLY A 94 6.92 11.27 -38.72
CA GLY A 94 6.52 10.66 -37.45
C GLY A 94 5.20 11.20 -36.89
N GLU A 95 4.59 10.40 -36.01
CA GLU A 95 3.26 10.69 -35.43
C GLU A 95 3.36 11.51 -34.14
N GLN A 96 2.32 12.31 -33.88
CA GLN A 96 2.20 13.13 -32.67
C GLN A 96 1.21 12.49 -31.70
N PHE A 97 1.63 12.30 -30.45
CA PHE A 97 0.80 11.72 -29.40
C PHE A 97 0.68 12.64 -28.19
N TYR A 98 -0.54 13.06 -27.89
CA TYR A 98 -0.87 13.75 -26.64
C TYR A 98 -1.00 12.73 -25.51
N ILE A 99 -0.22 12.89 -24.45
CA ILE A 99 -0.18 11.97 -23.32
C ILE A 99 -0.98 12.53 -22.15
N GLY A 100 -1.91 11.73 -21.65
CA GLY A 100 -2.84 12.12 -20.62
C GLY A 100 -3.23 11.01 -19.66
N ARG A 101 -4.13 11.33 -18.73
CA ARG A 101 -4.54 10.41 -17.66
C ARG A 101 -5.51 9.33 -18.11
N ARG A 102 -6.18 9.58 -19.23
CA ARG A 102 -7.20 8.72 -19.79
C ARG A 102 -7.17 8.83 -21.30
N HIS A 103 -7.63 7.77 -21.93
CA HIS A 103 -7.84 7.78 -23.36
C HIS A 103 -9.07 8.60 -23.75
N VAL A 104 -8.90 9.46 -24.76
CA VAL A 104 -9.97 10.23 -25.41
C VAL A 104 -9.85 10.03 -26.92
N HIS A 105 -10.97 9.79 -27.59
CA HIS A 105 -11.06 9.70 -29.05
C HIS A 105 -12.19 10.57 -29.57
N ASP A 106 -12.09 10.98 -30.83
CA ASP A 106 -13.15 11.71 -31.52
C ASP A 106 -14.28 10.80 -32.02
N ALA A 107 -15.18 11.32 -32.86
CA ALA A 107 -16.33 10.57 -33.37
C ALA A 107 -15.96 9.45 -34.36
N ASP A 108 -14.80 9.56 -35.03
CA ASP A 108 -14.31 8.57 -35.98
C ASP A 108 -13.49 7.48 -35.28
N GLY A 109 -13.19 7.67 -33.99
CA GLY A 109 -12.42 6.75 -33.16
C GLY A 109 -10.93 7.07 -33.13
N ASP A 110 -10.50 8.19 -33.71
CA ASP A 110 -9.10 8.58 -33.76
C ASP A 110 -8.65 9.09 -32.38
N PRO A 111 -7.47 8.66 -31.89
CA PRO A 111 -7.00 8.99 -30.56
C PRO A 111 -6.62 10.47 -30.45
N MET A 112 -7.36 11.22 -29.64
CA MET A 112 -7.04 12.62 -29.31
C MET A 112 -6.10 12.74 -28.10
N VAL A 113 -6.23 11.80 -27.15
CA VAL A 113 -5.38 11.69 -25.96
C VAL A 113 -5.09 10.21 -25.71
N ILE A 114 -3.81 9.89 -25.59
CA ILE A 114 -3.31 8.58 -25.22
C ILE A 114 -3.19 8.48 -23.70
N ASP A 115 -3.67 7.37 -23.16
CA ASP A 115 -3.50 7.05 -21.75
C ASP A 115 -2.02 6.80 -21.43
N TRP A 116 -1.52 7.42 -20.37
CA TRP A 116 -0.14 7.27 -19.89
C TRP A 116 0.26 5.82 -19.58
N ARG A 117 -0.69 4.90 -19.46
CA ARG A 117 -0.40 3.47 -19.23
C ARG A 117 -0.09 2.73 -20.52
N ALA A 118 -0.46 3.29 -21.67
CA ALA A 118 -0.20 2.68 -22.97
C ALA A 118 1.31 2.58 -23.24
N PRO A 119 1.81 1.50 -23.90
CA PRO A 119 3.23 1.35 -24.19
C PRO A 119 3.85 2.52 -24.97
N VAL A 120 3.10 3.10 -25.93
CA VAL A 120 3.55 4.24 -26.76
C VAL A 120 3.81 5.52 -25.96
N SER A 121 3.38 5.60 -24.69
CA SER A 121 3.65 6.74 -23.81
C SER A 121 4.93 6.59 -22.99
N GLN A 122 5.53 5.39 -22.94
CA GLN A 122 6.73 5.11 -22.13
C GLN A 122 7.88 6.07 -22.43
N PRO A 123 8.18 6.45 -23.70
CA PRO A 123 9.23 7.41 -23.99
C PRO A 123 9.03 8.79 -23.35
N PHE A 124 7.79 9.18 -23.00
CA PHE A 124 7.55 10.44 -22.30
C PHE A 124 8.34 10.53 -20.98
N TYR A 125 8.46 9.40 -20.26
CA TYR A 125 9.19 9.32 -19.00
C TYR A 125 10.65 8.95 -19.18
N ARG A 126 10.94 7.96 -20.04
CA ARG A 126 12.27 7.34 -20.12
C ARG A 126 13.20 7.97 -21.16
N ALA A 127 12.65 8.64 -22.18
CA ALA A 127 13.49 9.20 -23.23
C ALA A 127 14.39 10.31 -22.69
N SER A 128 15.65 10.26 -23.10
CA SER A 128 16.70 11.21 -22.75
C SER A 128 17.48 11.57 -24.01
N ARG A 129 18.38 12.56 -23.94
CA ARG A 129 19.25 12.88 -25.08
C ARG A 129 20.26 11.78 -25.41
N ASN A 130 20.62 10.96 -24.42
CA ASN A 130 21.52 9.82 -24.61
C ASN A 130 20.79 8.60 -25.20
N ASP A 131 19.50 8.48 -24.91
CA ASP A 131 18.61 7.46 -25.46
C ASP A 131 17.23 8.07 -25.77
N PRO A 132 17.05 8.64 -26.97
CA PRO A 132 15.82 9.36 -27.33
C PRO A 132 14.60 8.45 -27.55
N LEU A 133 14.76 7.13 -27.63
CA LEU A 133 13.66 6.18 -27.86
C LEU A 133 12.77 6.55 -29.05
N ASP A 134 13.38 7.01 -30.15
CA ASP A 134 12.72 7.46 -31.39
C ASP A 134 11.86 8.74 -31.27
N VAL A 135 11.95 9.44 -30.13
CA VAL A 135 11.30 10.73 -29.91
C VAL A 135 12.22 11.85 -30.40
N GLY A 136 11.71 12.69 -31.31
CA GLY A 136 12.39 13.90 -31.76
C GLY A 136 12.23 15.04 -30.76
N GLN A 137 11.00 15.27 -30.32
CA GLN A 137 10.63 16.35 -29.42
C GLN A 137 9.64 15.87 -28.35
N ARG A 138 9.86 16.32 -27.12
CA ARG A 138 8.93 16.16 -25.98
C ARG A 138 8.45 17.53 -25.55
N ARG A 139 7.13 17.75 -25.56
CA ARG A 139 6.50 18.98 -25.05
C ARG A 139 5.85 18.70 -23.70
N ARG A 140 6.08 19.58 -22.73
CA ARG A 140 5.40 19.60 -21.42
C ARG A 140 4.45 20.79 -21.34
N PHE A 141 3.35 20.63 -20.62
CA PHE A 141 2.32 21.65 -20.51
C PHE A 141 2.14 22.11 -19.06
N GLY A 142 1.99 23.42 -18.87
CA GLY A 142 1.72 24.08 -17.58
C GLY A 142 0.26 24.51 -17.47
N TYR A 143 -0.36 24.24 -16.33
CA TYR A 143 -1.79 24.53 -16.10
C TYR A 143 -2.04 25.34 -14.84
N THR A 144 -2.96 26.31 -14.94
CA THR A 144 -3.49 27.08 -13.81
C THR A 144 -5.00 26.97 -13.79
N GLY A 145 -5.60 26.46 -12.71
CA GLY A 145 -7.06 26.31 -12.58
C GLY A 145 -7.72 25.35 -13.59
N GLY A 146 -6.94 24.55 -14.31
CA GLY A 146 -7.42 23.69 -15.41
C GLY A 146 -7.29 24.33 -16.80
N GLU A 147 -6.78 25.56 -16.89
CA GLU A 147 -6.46 26.23 -18.15
C GLU A 147 -4.99 26.04 -18.52
N LEU A 148 -4.72 25.81 -19.81
CA LEU A 148 -3.37 25.67 -20.35
C LEU A 148 -2.71 27.06 -20.45
N THR A 149 -1.68 27.30 -19.64
CA THR A 149 -1.04 28.62 -19.49
C THR A 149 0.37 28.67 -20.06
N ALA A 150 1.07 27.55 -20.13
CA ALA A 150 2.45 27.48 -20.60
C ALA A 150 2.76 26.15 -21.30
N TYR A 151 3.85 26.12 -22.06
CA TYR A 151 4.47 24.91 -22.57
C TYR A 151 5.99 25.02 -22.53
N GLU A 152 6.67 23.87 -22.55
CA GLU A 152 8.13 23.75 -22.61
C GLU A 152 8.48 22.63 -23.58
N ASP A 153 9.38 22.91 -24.52
CA ASP A 153 9.84 21.96 -25.54
C ASP A 153 11.24 21.47 -25.20
N GLU A 154 11.42 20.15 -25.28
CA GLU A 154 12.69 19.47 -25.11
C GLU A 154 13.01 18.71 -26.41
N HIS A 155 14.05 19.14 -27.15
CA HIS A 155 14.48 18.44 -28.37
C HIS A 155 15.53 17.39 -28.00
N LEU A 156 15.14 16.12 -28.09
CA LEU A 156 15.98 15.02 -27.60
C LEU A 156 17.12 14.66 -28.55
N THR A 157 17.03 15.08 -29.81
CA THR A 157 18.00 14.76 -30.86
C THR A 157 18.84 15.94 -31.35
N ASP A 158 18.52 17.17 -30.95
CA ASP A 158 19.31 18.35 -31.32
C ASP A 158 20.62 18.36 -30.51
N PRO A 159 21.81 18.26 -31.14
CA PRO A 159 23.08 18.29 -30.43
C PRO A 159 23.45 19.68 -29.86
N ALA A 160 22.85 20.76 -30.37
CA ALA A 160 23.18 22.14 -29.99
C ALA A 160 22.42 22.61 -28.73
N GLU A 161 21.29 22.00 -28.39
CA GLU A 161 20.57 22.27 -27.16
C GLU A 161 21.37 21.74 -25.95
N ALA A 162 21.40 22.45 -24.82
CA ALA A 162 22.00 21.92 -23.59
C ALA A 162 20.96 21.15 -22.79
N ALA A 163 21.35 20.10 -22.06
CA ALA A 163 20.43 19.48 -21.11
C ALA A 163 20.05 20.50 -20.04
N GLN A 164 18.76 20.85 -19.95
CA GLN A 164 18.22 21.76 -18.94
C GLN A 164 17.15 21.02 -18.12
N THR A 165 17.08 21.34 -16.82
CA THR A 165 16.00 20.86 -15.96
C THR A 165 14.72 21.61 -16.30
N SER A 166 13.64 20.88 -16.59
CA SER A 166 12.38 21.49 -16.97
C SER A 166 11.82 22.37 -15.85
N LYS A 167 11.55 23.65 -16.17
CA LYS A 167 10.97 24.61 -15.22
C LYS A 167 9.52 24.28 -14.91
N LEU A 168 8.76 23.79 -15.89
CA LEU A 168 7.38 23.37 -15.66
C LEU A 168 7.29 22.11 -14.81
N LEU A 169 8.19 21.15 -15.03
CA LEU A 169 8.30 19.96 -14.19
C LEU A 169 8.67 20.35 -12.75
N GLN A 170 9.66 21.22 -12.58
CA GLN A 170 10.05 21.70 -11.26
C GLN A 170 8.89 22.43 -10.58
N ALA A 171 8.24 23.38 -11.25
CA ALA A 171 7.11 24.12 -10.68
C ALA A 171 5.95 23.19 -10.27
N GLU A 172 5.68 22.13 -11.03
CA GLU A 172 4.62 21.17 -10.68
C GLU A 172 5.01 20.29 -9.47
N ILE A 173 6.30 19.91 -9.36
CA ILE A 173 6.83 19.19 -8.19
C ILE A 173 6.76 20.07 -6.93
N GLU A 174 7.06 21.37 -7.05
CA GLU A 174 7.17 22.32 -5.93
C GLU A 174 5.83 22.92 -5.47
N ARG A 175 4.76 22.70 -6.25
CA ARG A 175 3.48 23.35 -6.06
C ARG A 175 2.86 23.01 -4.69
N PRO A 176 2.42 24.00 -3.87
CA PRO A 176 1.88 23.76 -2.52
C PRO A 176 0.70 22.80 -2.49
N ARG A 177 0.57 22.02 -1.40
CA ARG A 177 -0.54 21.07 -1.22
C ARG A 177 -1.68 21.72 -0.42
N VAL A 178 -2.73 22.08 -1.14
CA VAL A 178 -4.03 22.41 -0.56
C VAL A 178 -5.04 21.41 -1.13
N GLY A 179 -5.62 20.55 -0.27
CA GLY A 179 -6.57 19.51 -0.66
C GLY A 179 -5.95 18.09 -0.84
N PRO A 180 -6.60 17.21 -1.64
CA PRO A 180 -6.21 15.80 -1.86
C PRO A 180 -4.77 15.59 -2.35
N MET A 181 -4.27 14.34 -2.29
CA MET A 181 -3.00 13.98 -2.95
C MET A 181 -3.06 14.41 -4.40
N ARG A 182 -2.00 15.07 -4.86
CA ARG A 182 -1.84 15.27 -6.28
C ARG A 182 -1.36 13.99 -6.95
N ASP A 183 -2.04 13.69 -8.05
CA ASP A 183 -1.56 12.75 -9.03
C ASP A 183 -0.18 13.19 -9.56
N ILE A 184 0.80 12.29 -9.45
CA ILE A 184 2.16 12.51 -9.93
C ILE A 184 2.40 12.09 -11.39
N VAL A 185 1.40 11.60 -12.16
CA VAL A 185 1.62 11.02 -13.50
C VAL A 185 2.55 11.90 -14.34
N ALA A 186 2.30 13.22 -14.41
CA ALA A 186 3.10 14.15 -15.22
C ALA A 186 4.56 14.33 -14.75
N THR A 187 4.86 13.89 -13.52
CA THR A 187 6.12 14.08 -12.80
C THR A 187 6.85 12.77 -12.48
N ILE A 188 6.35 11.62 -12.98
CA ILE A 188 7.02 10.32 -12.82
C ILE A 188 8.43 10.40 -13.43
N GLN A 189 9.41 9.94 -12.66
CA GLN A 189 10.82 9.92 -13.06
C GLN A 189 11.18 8.59 -13.76
N PRO A 190 12.28 8.53 -14.54
CA PRO A 190 12.68 7.31 -15.24
C PRO A 190 12.79 6.06 -14.33
N GLU A 191 13.49 6.17 -13.21
CA GLU A 191 13.64 5.08 -12.22
C GLU A 191 12.28 4.64 -11.62
N GLN A 192 11.36 5.58 -11.45
CA GLN A 192 10.02 5.32 -10.96
C GLN A 192 9.15 4.63 -12.02
N ASP A 193 9.25 5.04 -13.29
CA ASP A 193 8.52 4.41 -14.41
C ASP A 193 8.91 2.94 -14.58
N GLU A 194 10.20 2.61 -14.40
CA GLU A 194 10.67 1.21 -14.44
C GLU A 194 9.99 0.35 -13.36
N ILE A 195 9.90 0.86 -12.13
CA ILE A 195 9.18 0.18 -11.05
C ILE A 195 7.69 0.09 -11.36
N VAL A 196 7.06 1.19 -11.80
CA VAL A 196 5.63 1.26 -12.12
C VAL A 196 5.26 0.23 -13.19
N ARG A 197 6.05 0.13 -14.26
CA ARG A 197 5.78 -0.74 -15.41
C ARG A 197 6.34 -2.15 -15.28
N SER A 198 7.04 -2.49 -14.19
CA SER A 198 7.55 -3.86 -14.01
C SER A 198 6.40 -4.89 -13.98
N GLU A 199 6.67 -6.11 -14.45
CA GLU A 199 5.60 -7.09 -14.70
C GLU A 199 4.88 -7.55 -13.42
N LEU A 200 3.63 -8.01 -13.57
CA LEU A 200 2.82 -8.54 -12.46
C LEU A 200 3.41 -9.81 -11.83
N GLY A 201 4.22 -10.58 -12.57
CA GLY A 201 4.76 -11.86 -12.11
C GLY A 201 5.77 -11.72 -10.95
N GLY A 202 6.49 -10.60 -10.90
CA GLY A 202 7.46 -10.30 -9.85
C GLY A 202 6.85 -9.52 -8.69
N SER A 203 7.27 -9.85 -7.46
CA SER A 203 7.06 -8.95 -6.33
C SER A 203 8.22 -7.98 -6.25
N VAL A 204 7.95 -6.73 -5.88
CA VAL A 204 8.95 -5.66 -5.79
C VAL A 204 8.85 -5.04 -4.41
N CYS A 205 9.99 -4.76 -3.81
CA CYS A 205 10.12 -3.96 -2.61
C CYS A 205 10.83 -2.65 -2.96
N VAL A 206 10.19 -1.53 -2.69
CA VAL A 206 10.73 -0.19 -2.95
C VAL A 206 11.16 0.39 -1.62
N GLN A 207 12.48 0.43 -1.40
CA GLN A 207 13.09 1.22 -0.35
C GLN A 207 13.20 2.65 -0.87
N GLY A 208 12.49 3.59 -0.24
CA GLY A 208 12.56 4.99 -0.65
C GLY A 208 12.50 5.89 0.56
N GLY A 209 13.54 6.71 0.76
CA GLY A 209 13.53 7.69 1.83
C GLY A 209 12.50 8.80 1.61
N PRO A 210 12.46 9.79 2.53
CA PRO A 210 11.48 10.86 2.49
C PRO A 210 11.52 11.64 1.17
N GLY A 211 10.34 11.87 0.59
CA GLY A 211 10.20 12.71 -0.60
C GLY A 211 10.59 12.08 -1.93
N THR A 212 10.93 10.79 -1.97
CA THR A 212 11.20 10.00 -3.18
C THR A 212 9.93 9.62 -3.96
N GLY A 213 8.74 9.84 -3.38
CA GLY A 213 7.47 9.52 -4.03
C GLY A 213 7.04 8.05 -3.97
N LYS A 214 7.67 7.22 -3.12
CA LYS A 214 7.41 5.77 -2.97
C LYS A 214 5.92 5.37 -2.98
N THR A 215 5.08 6.04 -2.19
CA THR A 215 3.64 5.77 -2.11
C THR A 215 2.97 5.98 -3.46
N ALA A 216 3.31 7.08 -4.12
CA ALA A 216 2.74 7.42 -5.41
C ALA A 216 3.20 6.44 -6.50
N VAL A 217 4.48 6.02 -6.48
CA VAL A 217 5.00 4.93 -7.33
C VAL A 217 4.17 3.65 -7.14
N GLY A 218 3.89 3.26 -5.90
CA GLY A 218 3.06 2.08 -5.62
C GLY A 218 1.62 2.17 -6.13
N LEU A 219 0.97 3.33 -6.00
CA LEU A 219 -0.38 3.53 -6.53
C LEU A 219 -0.42 3.55 -8.06
N HIS A 220 0.56 4.20 -8.69
CA HIS A 220 0.69 4.20 -10.15
C HIS A 220 0.99 2.82 -10.69
N ARG A 221 1.82 2.05 -9.99
CA ARG A 221 2.05 0.64 -10.30
C ARG A 221 0.74 -0.15 -10.28
N VAL A 222 -0.10 0.02 -9.27
CA VAL A 222 -1.43 -0.62 -9.23
C VAL A 222 -2.28 -0.22 -10.43
N ALA A 223 -2.36 1.07 -10.73
CA ALA A 223 -3.13 1.57 -11.86
C ALA A 223 -2.61 1.04 -13.22
N TYR A 224 -1.28 0.93 -13.37
CA TYR A 224 -0.66 0.32 -14.54
C TYR A 224 -0.99 -1.17 -14.63
N LEU A 225 -0.86 -1.93 -13.54
CA LEU A 225 -1.13 -3.37 -13.52
C LEU A 225 -2.61 -3.68 -13.79
N LEU A 226 -3.54 -2.85 -13.29
CA LEU A 226 -4.97 -2.97 -13.59
C LEU A 226 -5.30 -2.67 -15.06
N TYR A 227 -4.53 -1.78 -15.69
CA TYR A 227 -4.61 -1.55 -17.13
C TYR A 227 -4.02 -2.71 -17.93
N ALA A 228 -2.77 -3.09 -17.67
CA ALA A 228 -2.01 -4.08 -18.43
C ALA A 228 -2.52 -5.52 -18.21
N HIS A 229 -3.10 -5.83 -17.04
CA HIS A 229 -3.55 -7.17 -16.65
C HIS A 229 -5.00 -7.20 -16.17
N ARG A 230 -5.86 -6.35 -16.75
CA ARG A 230 -7.28 -6.19 -16.38
C ARG A 230 -8.01 -7.51 -16.19
N ASP A 231 -7.93 -8.43 -17.17
CA ASP A 231 -8.68 -9.69 -17.14
C ASP A 231 -8.30 -10.60 -15.97
N ARG A 232 -7.03 -10.57 -15.57
CA ARG A 232 -6.52 -11.36 -14.45
C ARG A 232 -6.93 -10.73 -13.13
N LEU A 233 -6.66 -9.44 -12.96
CA LEU A 233 -6.90 -8.74 -11.69
C LEU A 233 -8.38 -8.51 -11.40
N ALA A 234 -9.24 -8.36 -12.41
CA ALA A 234 -10.69 -8.32 -12.22
C ALA A 234 -11.25 -9.59 -11.55
N ARG A 235 -10.61 -10.75 -11.77
CA ARG A 235 -11.02 -12.04 -11.18
C ARG A 235 -10.40 -12.29 -9.81
N THR A 236 -9.12 -11.95 -9.66
CA THR A 236 -8.35 -12.27 -8.45
C THR A 236 -8.37 -11.15 -7.41
N GLY A 237 -8.71 -9.92 -7.81
CA GLY A 237 -8.75 -8.72 -6.97
C GLY A 237 -7.37 -8.13 -6.67
N THR A 238 -7.40 -6.86 -6.27
CA THR A 238 -6.24 -6.07 -5.81
C THR A 238 -6.57 -5.43 -4.45
N LEU A 239 -5.56 -5.36 -3.57
CA LEU A 239 -5.68 -4.74 -2.24
C LEU A 239 -4.53 -3.77 -1.99
N VAL A 240 -4.84 -2.58 -1.49
CA VAL A 240 -3.85 -1.63 -0.97
C VAL A 240 -3.95 -1.61 0.55
N ILE A 241 -2.80 -1.80 1.20
CA ILE A 241 -2.67 -1.81 2.64
C ILE A 241 -1.92 -0.56 3.08
N GLY A 242 -2.57 0.25 3.89
CA GLY A 242 -2.00 1.49 4.44
C GLY A 242 -1.75 1.41 5.95
N PRO A 243 -0.94 2.31 6.51
CA PRO A 243 -0.61 2.36 7.94
C PRO A 243 -1.79 2.75 8.83
N ASN A 244 -2.72 3.58 8.34
CA ASN A 244 -3.84 4.08 9.11
C ASN A 244 -5.02 4.51 8.21
N ARG A 245 -6.19 4.75 8.81
CA ARG A 245 -7.41 5.13 8.07
C ARG A 245 -7.34 6.50 7.42
N SER A 246 -6.67 7.47 8.02
CA SER A 246 -6.50 8.81 7.43
C SER A 246 -5.74 8.74 6.11
N PHE A 247 -4.70 7.90 6.06
CA PHE A 247 -3.95 7.62 4.85
C PHE A 247 -4.78 6.87 3.79
N LEU A 248 -5.62 5.90 4.19
CA LEU A 248 -6.51 5.21 3.24
C LEU A 248 -7.56 6.15 2.65
N HIS A 249 -8.17 7.00 3.48
CA HIS A 249 -9.11 8.02 2.99
C HIS A 249 -8.47 8.93 1.93
N TYR A 250 -7.21 9.27 2.12
CA TYR A 250 -6.43 10.01 1.15
C TYR A 250 -6.20 9.23 -0.16
N ILE A 251 -5.97 7.91 -0.13
CA ILE A 251 -5.85 7.07 -1.33
C ILE A 251 -7.19 6.94 -2.08
N GLU A 252 -8.31 6.89 -1.38
CA GLU A 252 -9.66 6.86 -1.98
C GLU A 252 -9.92 8.02 -2.94
N GLN A 253 -9.20 9.15 -2.78
CA GLN A 253 -9.32 10.31 -3.66
C GLN A 253 -8.44 10.20 -4.92
N VAL A 254 -7.40 9.37 -4.90
CA VAL A 254 -6.37 9.29 -5.96
C VAL A 254 -6.66 8.21 -6.99
N LEU A 255 -6.94 6.99 -6.54
CA LEU A 255 -7.19 5.87 -7.46
C LEU A 255 -8.32 6.15 -8.46
N PRO A 256 -9.44 6.80 -8.07
CA PRO A 256 -10.45 7.24 -9.03
C PRO A 256 -9.94 8.24 -10.07
N ALA A 257 -9.04 9.16 -9.69
CA ALA A 257 -8.43 10.10 -10.62
C ALA A 257 -7.51 9.41 -11.63
N LEU A 258 -6.96 8.23 -11.27
CA LEU A 258 -6.22 7.34 -12.16
C LEU A 258 -7.11 6.40 -12.99
N GLY A 259 -8.42 6.50 -12.83
CA GLY A 259 -9.41 5.70 -13.55
C GLY A 259 -9.71 4.34 -12.93
N GLU A 260 -9.29 4.10 -11.68
CA GLU A 260 -9.44 2.81 -10.99
C GLU A 260 -10.43 2.92 -9.82
N LEU A 261 -11.53 2.17 -9.89
CA LEU A 261 -12.65 2.23 -8.92
C LEU A 261 -12.80 0.95 -8.07
N GLU A 262 -12.12 -0.15 -8.43
CA GLU A 262 -12.36 -1.48 -7.84
C GLU A 262 -11.28 -1.95 -6.85
N VAL A 263 -10.38 -1.07 -6.45
CA VAL A 263 -9.27 -1.44 -5.55
C VAL A 263 -9.75 -1.46 -4.10
N LYS A 264 -9.63 -2.62 -3.45
CA LYS A 264 -9.92 -2.75 -2.02
C LYS A 264 -8.83 -2.05 -1.21
N GLN A 265 -9.22 -1.44 -0.11
CA GLN A 265 -8.33 -0.75 0.81
C GLN A 265 -8.56 -1.27 2.22
N ALA A 266 -7.49 -1.50 2.97
CA ALA A 266 -7.58 -1.95 4.36
C ALA A 266 -6.31 -1.57 5.14
N THR A 267 -6.40 -1.43 6.45
CA THR A 267 -5.21 -1.51 7.31
C THR A 267 -4.91 -2.97 7.63
N VAL A 268 -3.70 -3.28 8.11
CA VAL A 268 -3.42 -4.63 8.61
C VAL A 268 -4.36 -5.01 9.75
N ASP A 269 -4.73 -4.05 10.59
CA ASP A 269 -5.71 -4.25 11.66
C ASP A 269 -7.08 -4.65 11.11
N ASP A 270 -7.59 -3.98 10.07
CA ASP A 270 -8.85 -4.37 9.43
C ASP A 270 -8.77 -5.81 8.86
N LEU A 271 -7.60 -6.24 8.39
CA LEU A 271 -7.40 -7.60 7.87
C LEU A 271 -7.50 -8.66 8.97
N VAL A 272 -6.85 -8.46 10.12
CA VAL A 272 -6.76 -9.47 11.18
C VAL A 272 -7.95 -9.42 12.15
N THR A 273 -8.64 -8.29 12.23
CA THR A 273 -9.82 -8.10 13.11
C THR A 273 -11.14 -8.49 12.47
N ALA A 274 -11.15 -8.88 11.18
CA ALA A 274 -12.36 -9.27 10.46
C ALA A 274 -13.23 -10.33 11.20
N ASN A 275 -12.61 -11.17 12.04
CA ASN A 275 -13.27 -12.24 12.79
C ASN A 275 -13.26 -12.04 14.31
N VAL A 276 -12.72 -10.93 14.83
CA VAL A 276 -12.56 -10.69 16.27
C VAL A 276 -12.64 -9.21 16.62
N GLU A 277 -13.42 -8.88 17.64
CA GLU A 277 -13.53 -7.51 18.13
C GLU A 277 -12.41 -7.19 19.13
N VAL A 278 -11.55 -6.23 18.76
CA VAL A 278 -10.45 -5.76 19.60
C VAL A 278 -10.98 -4.77 20.64
N ARG A 279 -10.75 -5.07 21.92
CA ARG A 279 -11.19 -4.27 23.07
C ARG A 279 -10.12 -4.11 24.16
N GLY A 280 -8.99 -4.79 23.99
CA GLY A 280 -7.85 -4.74 24.90
C GLY A 280 -6.64 -4.12 24.24
N THR A 281 -5.62 -3.88 25.05
CA THR A 281 -4.30 -3.42 24.62
C THR A 281 -3.26 -4.30 25.30
N ASP A 282 -2.17 -4.58 24.60
CA ASP A 282 -1.01 -5.28 25.17
C ASP A 282 0.04 -4.26 25.60
N GLU A 283 0.84 -4.64 26.60
CA GLU A 283 2.11 -3.98 26.84
C GLU A 283 3.07 -4.24 25.66
N ALA A 284 3.99 -3.31 25.41
CA ALA A 284 4.91 -3.38 24.26
C ALA A 284 5.68 -4.72 24.20
N ARG A 285 6.17 -5.23 25.33
CA ARG A 285 6.88 -6.53 25.39
C ARG A 285 5.99 -7.70 24.96
N ALA A 286 4.73 -7.72 25.39
CA ALA A 286 3.78 -8.76 25.00
C ALA A 286 3.44 -8.69 23.51
N ALA A 287 3.23 -7.48 22.97
CA ALA A 287 2.99 -7.28 21.56
C ALA A 287 4.19 -7.73 20.68
N VAL A 288 5.43 -7.46 21.12
CA VAL A 288 6.65 -7.95 20.44
C VAL A 288 6.68 -9.47 20.37
N VAL A 289 6.47 -10.16 21.50
CA VAL A 289 6.49 -11.63 21.54
C VAL A 289 5.37 -12.22 20.68
N LYS A 290 4.15 -11.68 20.76
CA LYS A 290 3.01 -12.12 19.94
C LYS A 290 3.21 -11.84 18.45
N GLY A 291 3.93 -10.76 18.12
CA GLY A 291 4.28 -10.36 16.75
C GLY A 291 5.44 -11.16 16.12
N ASP A 292 6.17 -11.94 16.91
CA ASP A 292 7.33 -12.73 16.48
C ASP A 292 6.91 -13.94 15.63
N ALA A 293 7.67 -14.24 14.57
CA ALA A 293 7.38 -15.35 13.65
C ALA A 293 7.37 -16.73 14.33
N ARG A 294 8.07 -16.90 15.47
CA ARG A 294 8.06 -18.13 16.27
C ARG A 294 6.65 -18.52 16.71
N MET A 295 5.76 -17.55 16.92
CA MET A 295 4.37 -17.80 17.28
C MET A 295 3.60 -18.59 16.21
N ALA A 296 3.96 -18.47 14.94
CA ALA A 296 3.34 -19.28 13.88
C ALA A 296 3.58 -20.78 14.10
N GLU A 297 4.77 -21.16 14.56
CA GLU A 297 5.08 -22.56 14.88
C GLU A 297 4.40 -22.99 16.18
N VAL A 298 4.35 -22.13 17.21
CA VAL A 298 3.59 -22.40 18.43
C VAL A 298 2.11 -22.69 18.12
N LEU A 299 1.48 -21.88 17.27
CA LEU A 299 0.10 -22.07 16.84
C LEU A 299 -0.08 -23.34 16.01
N ARG A 300 0.87 -23.65 15.12
CA ARG A 300 0.86 -24.90 14.35
C ARG A 300 0.90 -26.12 15.26
N ARG A 301 1.80 -26.14 16.26
CA ARG A 301 1.89 -27.21 17.27
C ARG A 301 0.61 -27.30 18.09
N ALA A 302 0.10 -26.16 18.55
CA ALA A 302 -1.15 -26.09 19.30
C ALA A 302 -2.33 -26.69 18.54
N ILE A 303 -2.51 -26.36 17.25
CA ILE A 303 -3.55 -26.94 16.40
C ILE A 303 -3.34 -28.45 16.23
N ARG A 304 -2.12 -28.89 15.91
CA ARG A 304 -1.81 -30.30 15.67
C ARG A 304 -1.92 -31.16 16.94
N SER A 305 -1.74 -30.58 18.13
CA SER A 305 -1.88 -31.28 19.41
C SER A 305 -3.29 -31.84 19.66
N HIS A 306 -4.28 -31.40 18.89
CA HIS A 306 -5.64 -31.94 18.94
C HIS A 306 -5.79 -33.29 18.22
N VAL A 307 -4.87 -33.65 17.33
CA VAL A 307 -4.89 -34.94 16.64
C VAL A 307 -4.50 -36.04 17.62
N THR A 308 -5.33 -37.07 17.71
CA THR A 308 -5.14 -38.20 18.63
C THR A 308 -5.04 -39.49 17.81
N PRO A 309 -4.08 -40.40 18.11
CA PRO A 309 -3.98 -41.65 17.39
C PRO A 309 -5.25 -42.50 17.61
N PRO A 310 -5.83 -43.07 16.54
CA PRO A 310 -7.04 -43.88 16.64
C PRO A 310 -6.73 -45.20 17.35
N THR A 311 -7.44 -45.49 18.46
CA THR A 311 -7.26 -46.74 19.22
C THR A 311 -8.31 -47.81 18.89
N GLU A 312 -9.39 -47.42 18.22
CA GLU A 312 -10.53 -48.29 17.93
C GLU A 312 -10.75 -48.46 16.42
N PRO A 313 -11.16 -49.67 15.99
CA PRO A 313 -11.52 -49.95 14.61
C PRO A 313 -12.84 -49.28 14.22
N VAL A 314 -12.98 -48.91 12.95
CA VAL A 314 -14.24 -48.38 12.41
C VAL A 314 -15.07 -49.50 11.78
N MET A 315 -16.31 -49.64 12.24
CA MET A 315 -17.28 -50.59 11.69
C MET A 315 -18.38 -49.84 10.91
N VAL A 316 -18.39 -49.98 9.59
CA VAL A 316 -19.43 -49.43 8.72
C VAL A 316 -20.47 -50.51 8.42
N VAL A 317 -21.73 -50.25 8.76
CA VAL A 317 -22.85 -51.14 8.45
C VAL A 317 -23.56 -50.64 7.20
N ARG A 318 -23.68 -51.50 6.17
CA ARG A 318 -24.39 -51.18 4.93
C ARG A 318 -25.17 -52.40 4.46
N GLY A 319 -26.50 -52.28 4.39
CA GLY A 319 -27.37 -53.42 4.15
C GLY A 319 -27.20 -54.48 5.24
N SER A 320 -26.97 -55.73 4.84
CA SER A 320 -26.66 -56.84 5.76
C SER A 320 -25.17 -57.02 6.05
N ARG A 321 -24.30 -56.28 5.36
CA ARG A 321 -22.83 -56.42 5.46
C ARG A 321 -22.25 -55.43 6.46
N ARG A 322 -21.12 -55.83 7.06
CA ARG A 322 -20.33 -55.02 7.99
C ARG A 322 -18.90 -54.94 7.49
N TRP A 323 -18.41 -53.73 7.30
CA TRP A 323 -17.06 -53.46 6.80
C TRP A 323 -16.22 -52.92 7.94
N ARG A 324 -15.09 -53.57 8.20
CA ARG A 324 -14.19 -53.21 9.29
C ARG A 324 -12.93 -52.56 8.72
N VAL A 325 -12.62 -51.36 9.18
CA VAL A 325 -11.32 -50.72 9.00
C VAL A 325 -10.56 -50.80 10.33
N PRO A 326 -9.43 -51.52 10.40
CA PRO A 326 -8.60 -51.60 11.60
C PRO A 326 -8.06 -50.24 12.04
N ALA A 327 -7.76 -50.09 13.34
CA ALA A 327 -7.24 -48.85 13.90
C ALA A 327 -5.89 -48.42 13.29
N TYR A 328 -4.97 -49.38 13.05
CA TYR A 328 -3.65 -49.10 12.47
C TYR A 328 -3.74 -48.51 11.04
N GLU A 329 -4.72 -48.91 10.23
CA GLU A 329 -4.91 -48.32 8.89
C GLU A 329 -5.40 -46.87 9.00
N ILE A 330 -6.21 -46.56 10.01
CA ILE A 330 -6.67 -45.19 10.25
C ILE A 330 -5.52 -44.34 10.77
N GLU A 331 -4.66 -44.90 11.62
CA GLU A 331 -3.43 -44.26 12.11
C GLU A 331 -2.50 -43.91 10.93
N GLU A 332 -2.25 -44.85 10.02
CA GLU A 332 -1.50 -44.60 8.79
C GLU A 332 -2.12 -43.47 7.95
N MET A 333 -3.46 -43.44 7.80
CA MET A 333 -4.14 -42.35 7.09
C MET A 333 -3.97 -40.99 7.79
N VAL A 334 -3.97 -40.96 9.12
CA VAL A 334 -3.76 -39.75 9.94
C VAL A 334 -2.31 -39.25 9.78
N ASP A 335 -1.33 -40.14 9.90
CA ASP A 335 0.09 -39.82 9.74
C ASP A 335 0.40 -39.29 8.35
N GLU A 336 -0.16 -39.92 7.31
CA GLU A 336 -0.04 -39.42 5.93
C GLU A 336 -0.64 -38.03 5.74
N LEU A 337 -1.74 -37.71 6.44
CA LEU A 337 -2.35 -36.38 6.38
C LEU A 337 -1.53 -35.34 7.15
N LEU A 338 -0.93 -35.72 8.28
CA LEU A 338 -0.03 -34.86 9.06
C LEU A 338 1.29 -34.56 8.33
N ALA A 339 1.80 -35.52 7.57
CA ALA A 339 3.03 -35.38 6.79
C ALA A 339 2.87 -34.46 5.57
N ARG A 340 1.64 -34.22 5.10
CA ARG A 340 1.36 -33.32 3.98
C ARG A 340 1.30 -31.86 4.44
N ASP A 341 1.69 -30.94 3.57
CA ASP A 341 1.47 -29.50 3.78
C ASP A 341 0.00 -29.12 3.47
N MET A 342 -0.91 -29.65 4.27
CA MET A 342 -2.35 -29.38 4.20
C MET A 342 -2.79 -28.56 5.41
N ARG A 343 -3.80 -27.70 5.20
CA ARG A 343 -4.47 -27.01 6.31
C ARG A 343 -5.28 -28.02 7.12
N TYR A 344 -5.38 -27.79 8.43
CA TYR A 344 -5.96 -28.73 9.39
C TYR A 344 -7.42 -29.09 9.06
N GLY A 345 -8.22 -28.12 8.63
CA GLY A 345 -9.61 -28.32 8.21
C GLY A 345 -9.73 -29.13 6.93
N ALA A 346 -8.85 -28.89 5.94
CA ALA A 346 -8.82 -29.69 4.72
C ALA A 346 -8.44 -31.16 5.00
N ALA A 347 -7.50 -31.39 5.92
CA ALA A 347 -7.15 -32.74 6.37
C ALA A 347 -8.32 -33.41 7.13
N HIS A 348 -8.99 -32.67 8.02
CA HIS A 348 -10.22 -33.10 8.69
C HIS A 348 -11.31 -33.54 7.69
N GLU A 349 -11.50 -32.79 6.59
CA GLU A 349 -12.48 -33.13 5.55
C GLU A 349 -12.03 -34.29 4.65
N ALA A 350 -10.73 -34.51 4.48
CA ALA A 350 -10.17 -35.59 3.68
C ALA A 350 -10.21 -36.96 4.41
N LEU A 351 -9.99 -36.99 5.72
CA LEU A 351 -9.97 -38.23 6.51
C LEU A 351 -11.23 -39.11 6.35
N PRO A 352 -12.49 -38.62 6.43
CA PRO A 352 -13.66 -39.45 6.21
C PRO A 352 -13.71 -40.04 4.80
N GLN A 353 -13.20 -39.34 3.79
CA GLN A 353 -13.13 -39.84 2.41
C GLN A 353 -12.10 -40.96 2.26
N ARG A 354 -10.98 -40.89 2.99
CA ARG A 354 -9.97 -41.97 3.03
C ARG A 354 -10.48 -43.23 3.74
N ILE A 355 -11.11 -43.06 4.90
CA ILE A 355 -11.75 -44.18 5.61
C ILE A 355 -12.84 -44.81 4.72
N ALA A 356 -13.63 -44.00 4.03
CA ALA A 356 -14.62 -44.48 3.08
C ALA A 356 -13.98 -45.24 1.91
N HIS A 357 -12.90 -44.73 1.33
CA HIS A 357 -12.16 -45.41 0.28
C HIS A 357 -11.66 -46.79 0.74
N ALA A 358 -11.10 -46.90 1.95
CA ALA A 358 -10.67 -48.19 2.51
C ALA A 358 -11.83 -49.19 2.73
N VAL A 359 -13.05 -48.69 2.96
CA VAL A 359 -14.26 -49.52 2.97
C VAL A 359 -14.68 -49.95 1.56
N LEU A 360 -14.54 -49.06 0.57
CA LEU A 360 -14.87 -49.35 -0.83
C LEU A 360 -13.95 -50.42 -1.42
N VAL A 361 -12.64 -50.35 -1.17
CA VAL A 361 -11.68 -51.39 -1.59
C VAL A 361 -12.13 -52.77 -1.08
N ARG A 362 -12.59 -52.86 0.16
CA ARG A 362 -13.13 -54.11 0.73
C ARG A 362 -14.46 -54.53 0.11
N MET A 363 -15.31 -53.58 -0.28
CA MET A 363 -16.55 -53.86 -1.01
C MET A 363 -16.23 -54.46 -2.39
N GLU A 364 -15.24 -53.91 -3.10
CA GLU A 364 -14.75 -54.39 -4.40
C GLU A 364 -14.16 -55.80 -4.29
N GLU A 365 -13.33 -56.06 -3.28
CA GLU A 365 -12.80 -57.41 -2.99
C GLU A 365 -13.92 -58.42 -2.73
N ALA A 366 -15.06 -57.97 -2.20
CA ALA A 366 -16.25 -58.79 -1.96
C ALA A 366 -17.23 -58.83 -3.16
N GLY A 367 -16.80 -58.33 -4.33
CA GLY A 367 -17.53 -58.39 -5.60
C GLY A 367 -18.58 -57.29 -5.80
N GLU A 368 -18.57 -56.22 -5.01
CA GLU A 368 -19.42 -55.04 -5.25
C GLU A 368 -18.74 -54.07 -6.24
N ALA A 369 -19.52 -53.21 -6.89
CA ALA A 369 -19.02 -52.15 -7.77
C ALA A 369 -19.46 -50.77 -7.24
N PRO A 370 -18.83 -50.28 -6.15
CA PRO A 370 -19.17 -48.99 -5.58
C PRO A 370 -18.76 -47.81 -6.48
N ASP A 371 -19.49 -46.70 -6.40
CA ASP A 371 -19.20 -45.45 -7.11
C ASP A 371 -18.94 -44.27 -6.13
N ASP A 372 -18.70 -43.08 -6.65
CA ASP A 372 -18.48 -41.86 -5.84
C ASP A 372 -19.67 -41.55 -4.91
N ARG A 373 -20.90 -41.94 -5.29
CA ARG A 373 -22.08 -41.74 -4.43
C ARG A 373 -22.02 -42.70 -3.24
N VAL A 374 -21.58 -43.93 -3.46
CA VAL A 374 -21.31 -44.91 -2.40
C VAL A 374 -20.24 -44.37 -1.45
N GLN A 375 -19.12 -43.86 -1.95
CA GLN A 375 -18.05 -43.31 -1.12
C GLN A 375 -18.57 -42.16 -0.24
N ASN A 376 -19.27 -41.20 -0.83
CA ASN A 376 -19.85 -40.07 -0.11
C ASN A 376 -20.89 -40.51 0.95
N ALA A 377 -21.66 -41.55 0.69
CA ALA A 377 -22.58 -42.12 1.67
C ALA A 377 -21.84 -42.78 2.84
N VAL A 378 -20.79 -43.56 2.55
CA VAL A 378 -19.95 -44.20 3.57
C VAL A 378 -19.27 -43.14 4.45
N ALA A 379 -18.64 -42.13 3.83
CA ALA A 379 -17.97 -41.02 4.53
C ALA A 379 -18.89 -40.28 5.51
N ARG A 380 -20.20 -40.24 5.23
CA ARG A 380 -21.21 -39.57 6.07
C ARG A 380 -21.82 -40.46 7.15
N THR A 381 -21.44 -41.74 7.23
CA THR A 381 -21.95 -42.71 8.22
C THR A 381 -21.57 -42.27 9.64
N PRO A 382 -22.44 -42.48 10.66
CA PRO A 382 -22.13 -42.13 12.05
C PRO A 382 -20.82 -42.73 12.58
N ALA A 383 -20.49 -43.97 12.20
CA ALA A 383 -19.25 -44.63 12.61
C ALA A 383 -17.99 -43.90 12.10
N VAL A 384 -17.97 -43.50 10.83
CA VAL A 384 -16.85 -42.74 10.24
C VAL A 384 -16.77 -41.36 10.88
N LYS A 385 -17.90 -40.65 11.03
CA LYS A 385 -17.93 -39.33 11.69
C LYS A 385 -17.44 -39.39 13.14
N ALA A 386 -17.77 -40.45 13.88
CA ALA A 386 -17.32 -40.64 15.25
C ALA A 386 -15.80 -40.86 15.32
N ALA A 387 -15.25 -41.68 14.43
CA ALA A 387 -13.80 -41.90 14.37
C ALA A 387 -13.03 -40.64 13.96
N VAL A 388 -13.51 -39.90 12.96
CA VAL A 388 -12.92 -38.60 12.58
C VAL A 388 -12.98 -37.62 13.75
N LYS A 389 -14.13 -37.52 14.43
CA LYS A 389 -14.27 -36.62 15.59
C LYS A 389 -13.30 -36.98 16.74
N ALA A 390 -13.02 -38.27 16.93
CA ALA A 390 -12.10 -38.74 17.96
C ALA A 390 -10.63 -38.53 17.58
N ALA A 391 -10.25 -38.87 16.33
CA ALA A 391 -8.87 -38.80 15.87
C ALA A 391 -8.45 -37.38 15.44
N TRP A 392 -9.37 -36.62 14.85
CA TRP A 392 -9.09 -35.30 14.25
C TRP A 392 -10.27 -34.35 14.51
N PRO A 393 -10.45 -33.85 15.74
CA PRO A 393 -11.60 -32.99 16.08
C PRO A 393 -11.52 -31.63 15.37
N ALA A 394 -12.67 -31.01 15.09
CA ALA A 394 -12.71 -29.64 14.59
C ALA A 394 -12.13 -28.64 15.63
N VAL A 395 -11.33 -27.69 15.16
CA VAL A 395 -10.68 -26.67 16.00
C VAL A 395 -11.25 -25.30 15.64
N GLU A 396 -11.64 -24.54 16.66
CA GLU A 396 -12.07 -23.14 16.52
C GLU A 396 -10.89 -22.21 16.87
N PRO A 397 -10.34 -21.46 15.90
CA PRO A 397 -9.11 -20.68 16.06
C PRO A 397 -9.10 -19.73 17.27
N ALA A 398 -10.16 -18.95 17.46
CA ALA A 398 -10.25 -18.02 18.59
C ALA A 398 -10.29 -18.73 19.96
N LYS A 399 -10.90 -19.91 20.05
CA LYS A 399 -10.89 -20.72 21.29
C LYS A 399 -9.52 -21.32 21.57
N LEU A 400 -8.81 -21.73 20.52
CA LEU A 400 -7.44 -22.22 20.65
C LEU A 400 -6.51 -21.12 21.19
N VAL A 401 -6.53 -19.93 20.57
CA VAL A 401 -5.72 -18.80 21.01
C VAL A 401 -6.11 -18.39 22.44
N LEU A 402 -7.41 -18.38 22.76
CA LEU A 402 -7.88 -18.12 24.13
C LEU A 402 -7.24 -19.09 25.13
N ARG A 403 -7.25 -20.39 24.83
CA ARG A 403 -6.62 -21.41 25.69
C ARG A 403 -5.11 -21.18 25.78
N LEU A 404 -4.45 -20.96 24.63
CA LEU A 404 -3.00 -20.73 24.57
C LEU A 404 -2.55 -19.56 25.45
N LEU A 405 -3.32 -18.48 25.51
CA LEU A 405 -3.00 -17.31 26.32
C LEU A 405 -3.52 -17.40 27.78
N SER A 406 -4.28 -18.44 28.12
CA SER A 406 -4.91 -18.61 29.44
C SER A 406 -4.34 -19.77 30.26
N ASP A 407 -3.78 -20.77 29.61
CA ASP A 407 -3.32 -22.04 30.20
C ASP A 407 -1.79 -22.12 30.13
N PRO A 408 -1.08 -21.87 31.26
CA PRO A 408 0.38 -21.85 31.28
C PRO A 408 1.03 -23.18 30.88
N GLU A 409 0.44 -24.32 31.27
CA GLU A 409 0.98 -25.65 30.95
C GLU A 409 0.81 -25.94 29.47
N PHE A 410 -0.36 -25.59 28.90
CA PHE A 410 -0.58 -25.74 27.47
C PHE A 410 0.35 -24.85 26.65
N LEU A 411 0.53 -23.57 27.02
CA LEU A 411 1.50 -22.69 26.36
C LEU A 411 2.91 -23.26 26.43
N ALA A 412 3.38 -23.67 27.61
CA ALA A 412 4.72 -24.20 27.80
C ALA A 412 4.97 -25.43 26.91
N ALA A 413 4.00 -26.34 26.82
CA ALA A 413 4.10 -27.53 25.97
C ALA A 413 4.20 -27.18 24.47
N GLN A 414 3.43 -26.18 24.00
CA GLN A 414 3.45 -25.81 22.57
C GLN A 414 4.62 -24.89 22.21
N ALA A 415 5.14 -24.14 23.18
CA ALA A 415 6.25 -23.21 23.02
C ALA A 415 7.63 -23.81 23.34
N ASP A 416 7.69 -25.11 23.65
CA ASP A 416 8.93 -25.80 24.00
C ASP A 416 10.02 -25.63 22.93
N GLY A 417 11.19 -25.17 23.37
CA GLY A 417 12.32 -24.83 22.50
C GLY A 417 12.15 -23.61 21.59
N LEU A 418 11.03 -22.88 21.67
CA LEU A 418 10.73 -21.71 20.83
C LEU A 418 10.68 -20.40 21.63
N LEU A 419 9.98 -20.40 22.77
CA LEU A 419 9.88 -19.24 23.66
C LEU A 419 10.50 -19.54 25.01
N THR A 420 11.22 -18.56 25.56
CA THR A 420 11.73 -18.60 26.93
C THR A 420 10.60 -18.54 27.96
N GLU A 421 10.87 -18.98 29.19
CA GLU A 421 9.88 -18.88 30.28
C GLU A 421 9.42 -17.43 30.55
N ASP A 422 10.30 -16.44 30.37
CA ASP A 422 9.97 -15.02 30.55
C ASP A 422 9.03 -14.52 29.45
N GLU A 423 9.30 -14.88 28.19
CA GLU A 423 8.41 -14.57 27.06
C GLU A 423 7.04 -15.22 27.24
N GLN A 424 6.98 -16.49 27.68
CA GLN A 424 5.73 -17.19 27.97
C GLN A 424 4.92 -16.48 29.06
N LYS A 425 5.57 -16.11 30.18
CA LYS A 425 4.93 -15.33 31.26
C LYS A 425 4.42 -13.98 30.77
N THR A 426 5.15 -13.32 29.87
CA THR A 426 4.82 -12.00 29.34
C THR A 426 3.52 -12.00 28.53
N ILE A 427 3.22 -13.07 27.77
CA ILE A 427 2.03 -13.13 26.91
C ILE A 427 0.81 -13.77 27.56
N LEU A 428 0.97 -14.43 28.72
CA LEU A 428 -0.13 -15.03 29.46
C LEU A 428 -1.05 -13.96 30.07
N TRP A 429 -2.36 -14.18 29.98
CA TRP A 429 -3.33 -13.30 30.61
C TRP A 429 -3.34 -13.49 32.12
N SER A 430 -3.08 -12.39 32.84
CA SER A 430 -3.18 -12.35 34.32
C SER A 430 -4.57 -12.69 34.84
N LYS A 431 -5.62 -12.35 34.07
CA LYS A 431 -7.02 -12.69 34.34
C LYS A 431 -7.66 -13.30 33.10
N PRO A 432 -7.57 -14.64 32.92
CA PRO A 432 -8.14 -15.32 31.78
C PRO A 432 -9.63 -15.02 31.55
N ALA A 433 -10.01 -14.77 30.31
CA ALA A 433 -11.43 -14.61 29.98
C ALA A 433 -12.15 -15.96 29.98
N ARG A 434 -13.42 -15.97 30.38
CA ARG A 434 -14.22 -17.21 30.44
C ARG A 434 -14.67 -17.73 29.07
N SER A 435 -14.62 -16.88 28.05
CA SER A 435 -15.11 -17.18 26.70
C SER A 435 -14.53 -16.21 25.67
N VAL A 436 -14.56 -16.60 24.39
CA VAL A 436 -14.15 -15.76 23.24
C VAL A 436 -14.90 -14.43 23.22
N LYS A 437 -16.18 -14.41 23.59
CA LYS A 437 -17.02 -13.19 23.59
C LYS A 437 -16.67 -12.21 24.72
N SER A 438 -16.20 -12.73 25.85
CA SER A 438 -15.83 -11.92 27.02
C SER A 438 -14.35 -11.51 27.01
N ALA A 439 -13.56 -12.07 26.10
CA ALA A 439 -12.15 -11.76 25.97
C ALA A 439 -11.93 -10.32 25.52
N LYS A 440 -10.96 -9.66 26.15
CA LYS A 440 -10.50 -8.33 25.77
C LYS A 440 -9.32 -8.49 24.82
N TRP A 441 -9.61 -8.96 23.61
CA TRP A 441 -8.59 -9.20 22.59
C TRP A 441 -7.83 -7.92 22.27
N SER A 442 -6.50 -8.02 22.21
CA SER A 442 -5.64 -6.97 21.68
C SER A 442 -5.49 -7.09 20.16
N ALA A 443 -4.88 -6.08 19.53
CA ALA A 443 -4.51 -6.15 18.12
C ALA A 443 -3.50 -7.31 17.86
N ALA A 444 -2.54 -7.54 18.75
CA ALA A 444 -1.57 -8.62 18.61
C ALA A 444 -2.23 -10.00 18.74
N ASP A 445 -3.25 -10.15 19.60
CA ASP A 445 -4.04 -11.38 19.68
C ASP A 445 -4.80 -11.66 18.37
N ALA A 446 -5.35 -10.62 17.74
CA ALA A 446 -6.05 -10.75 16.47
C ALA A 446 -5.14 -11.29 15.37
N VAL A 447 -3.86 -10.90 15.35
CA VAL A 447 -2.86 -11.46 14.42
C VAL A 447 -2.65 -12.96 14.65
N LEU A 448 -2.58 -13.40 15.91
CA LEU A 448 -2.49 -14.84 16.24
C LEU A 448 -3.73 -15.61 15.80
N ILE A 449 -4.91 -15.01 15.98
CA ILE A 449 -6.19 -15.59 15.53
C ILE A 449 -6.23 -15.67 13.99
N ASP A 450 -5.75 -14.65 13.26
CA ASP A 450 -5.64 -14.68 11.78
C ASP A 450 -4.71 -15.81 11.30
N GLU A 451 -3.57 -16.03 11.96
CA GLU A 451 -2.67 -17.16 11.65
C GLU A 451 -3.36 -18.50 11.94
N ALA A 452 -4.00 -18.64 13.10
CA ALA A 452 -4.70 -19.86 13.46
C ALA A 452 -5.88 -20.16 12.52
N ASN A 453 -6.58 -19.12 12.04
CA ASN A 453 -7.61 -19.26 11.01
C ASN A 453 -7.03 -19.86 9.74
N ASP A 454 -5.91 -19.34 9.24
CA ASP A 454 -5.29 -19.87 8.03
C ASP A 454 -4.79 -21.30 8.16
N LEU A 455 -4.19 -21.63 9.32
CA LEU A 455 -3.74 -22.98 9.63
C LEU A 455 -4.90 -23.99 9.64
N VAL A 456 -6.11 -23.55 10.00
CA VAL A 456 -7.34 -24.36 9.91
C VAL A 456 -7.91 -24.36 8.50
N ALA A 457 -8.16 -23.19 7.91
CA ALA A 457 -8.79 -23.02 6.61
C ALA A 457 -8.00 -22.00 5.79
N ARG A 458 -7.59 -22.39 4.59
CA ARG A 458 -6.73 -21.56 3.73
C ARG A 458 -7.35 -20.19 3.45
N THR A 459 -6.57 -19.14 3.68
CA THR A 459 -6.90 -17.76 3.34
C THR A 459 -6.90 -17.58 1.81
N HIS A 460 -7.91 -16.90 1.28
CA HIS A 460 -8.01 -16.62 -0.15
C HIS A 460 -6.88 -15.66 -0.59
N SER A 461 -6.19 -16.01 -1.68
CA SER A 461 -5.15 -15.17 -2.27
C SER A 461 -5.72 -14.21 -3.31
N LEU A 462 -5.28 -12.96 -3.24
CA LEU A 462 -5.51 -11.93 -4.23
C LEU A 462 -4.47 -12.00 -5.36
N GLY A 463 -4.73 -11.28 -6.45
CA GLY A 463 -3.82 -11.20 -7.60
C GLY A 463 -2.62 -10.29 -7.33
N HIS A 464 -2.87 -9.16 -6.65
CA HIS A 464 -1.83 -8.21 -6.28
C HIS A 464 -2.14 -7.53 -4.94
N VAL A 465 -1.11 -7.29 -4.12
CA VAL A 465 -1.22 -6.56 -2.86
C VAL A 465 -0.16 -5.47 -2.79
N VAL A 466 -0.56 -4.24 -2.46
CA VAL A 466 0.38 -3.16 -2.12
C VAL A 466 0.41 -2.98 -0.63
N ILE A 467 1.60 -2.80 -0.07
CA ILE A 467 1.82 -2.56 1.36
C ILE A 467 2.63 -1.29 1.46
N ASP A 468 2.07 -0.23 2.05
CA ASP A 468 2.82 0.98 2.38
C ASP A 468 3.23 1.01 3.86
N GLU A 469 4.30 1.75 4.15
CA GLU A 469 4.95 1.83 5.46
C GLU A 469 5.27 0.44 6.05
N ALA A 470 5.67 -0.48 5.17
CA ALA A 470 5.82 -1.88 5.50
C ALA A 470 6.82 -2.13 6.62
N GLN A 471 7.80 -1.26 6.84
CA GLN A 471 8.83 -1.40 7.87
C GLN A 471 8.28 -1.44 9.30
N ASP A 472 7.05 -0.98 9.54
CA ASP A 472 6.43 -1.00 10.88
C ASP A 472 5.72 -2.32 11.19
N LEU A 473 5.59 -3.21 10.21
CA LEU A 473 4.89 -4.48 10.38
C LEU A 473 5.75 -5.48 11.16
N SER A 474 5.13 -6.15 12.13
CA SER A 474 5.74 -7.30 12.80
C SER A 474 5.84 -8.50 11.85
N PRO A 475 6.75 -9.45 12.12
CA PRO A 475 6.83 -10.70 11.37
C PRO A 475 5.48 -11.41 11.18
N MET A 476 4.65 -11.49 12.21
CA MET A 476 3.32 -12.10 12.12
C MET A 476 2.33 -11.28 11.28
N GLN A 477 2.45 -9.95 11.28
CA GLN A 477 1.66 -9.09 10.38
C GLN A 477 2.09 -9.27 8.91
N TYR A 478 3.39 -9.38 8.61
CA TYR A 478 3.84 -9.75 7.26
C TYR A 478 3.25 -11.08 6.81
N ARG A 479 3.21 -12.08 7.70
CA ARG A 479 2.58 -13.37 7.39
C ARG A 479 1.09 -13.22 7.10
N ALA A 480 0.38 -12.39 7.87
CA ALA A 480 -1.03 -12.09 7.62
C ALA A 480 -1.26 -11.49 6.23
N VAL A 481 -0.41 -10.56 5.81
CA VAL A 481 -0.47 -10.00 4.45
C VAL A 481 -0.06 -11.03 3.41
N GLY A 482 1.03 -11.77 3.64
CA GLY A 482 1.59 -12.76 2.72
C GLY A 482 0.61 -13.87 2.35
N ARG A 483 -0.23 -14.30 3.30
CA ARG A 483 -1.32 -15.23 3.03
C ARG A 483 -2.31 -14.73 1.99
N ARG A 484 -2.61 -13.44 2.00
CA ARG A 484 -3.53 -12.77 1.07
C ARG A 484 -2.90 -12.52 -0.30
N CYS A 485 -1.61 -12.78 -0.50
CA CYS A 485 -0.95 -12.76 -1.81
C CYS A 485 -0.10 -14.02 -2.06
N SER A 486 -0.44 -15.16 -1.45
CA SER A 486 0.35 -16.40 -1.55
C SER A 486 0.58 -16.87 -2.99
N THR A 487 -0.42 -16.72 -3.88
CA THR A 487 -0.29 -17.02 -5.32
C THR A 487 -0.24 -15.77 -6.21
N GLY A 488 -0.37 -14.58 -5.60
CA GLY A 488 -0.29 -13.28 -6.28
C GLY A 488 1.09 -12.65 -6.17
N SER A 489 1.22 -11.39 -6.57
CA SER A 489 2.42 -10.58 -6.34
C SER A 489 2.20 -9.50 -5.28
N ALA A 490 3.28 -8.94 -4.79
CA ALA A 490 3.26 -7.83 -3.84
C ALA A 490 4.11 -6.65 -4.32
N THR A 491 3.65 -5.43 -4.03
CA THR A 491 4.47 -4.22 -4.06
C THR A 491 4.62 -3.73 -2.62
N VAL A 492 5.81 -3.90 -2.06
CA VAL A 492 6.15 -3.49 -0.70
C VAL A 492 6.80 -2.13 -0.77
N LEU A 493 6.33 -1.15 -0.01
CA LEU A 493 6.86 0.21 0.02
C LEU A 493 7.23 0.54 1.46
N GLY A 494 8.37 1.21 1.63
CA GLY A 494 8.74 1.69 2.96
C GLY A 494 10.10 2.34 3.02
N ASP A 495 10.46 2.71 4.24
CA ASP A 495 11.76 3.25 4.58
C ASP A 495 12.23 2.67 5.92
N LEU A 496 13.27 1.84 5.92
CA LEU A 496 13.84 1.25 7.14
C LEU A 496 14.27 2.31 8.18
N ALA A 497 14.67 3.51 7.76
CA ALA A 497 15.02 4.59 8.69
C ALA A 497 13.81 5.17 9.43
N GLN A 498 12.60 4.97 8.91
CA GLN A 498 11.34 5.43 9.49
C GLN A 498 10.59 4.35 10.29
N GLY A 499 11.24 3.23 10.63
CA GLY A 499 10.65 2.19 11.48
C GLY A 499 10.52 2.63 12.93
N THR A 500 9.31 2.90 13.39
CA THR A 500 9.06 3.49 14.73
C THR A 500 8.37 2.53 15.71
N THR A 501 8.03 1.32 15.27
CA THR A 501 7.48 0.28 16.14
C THR A 501 8.59 -0.51 16.84
N PRO A 502 8.36 -1.08 18.04
CA PRO A 502 9.36 -1.90 18.73
C PRO A 502 9.80 -3.15 17.95
N TRP A 503 8.98 -3.61 17.01
CA TRP A 503 9.22 -4.77 16.14
C TRP A 503 9.55 -4.36 14.69
N SER A 504 9.92 -3.09 14.47
CA SER A 504 10.24 -2.59 13.14
C SER A 504 11.28 -3.46 12.44
N THR A 505 11.07 -3.67 11.15
CA THR A 505 11.94 -4.48 10.29
C THR A 505 13.37 -3.97 10.31
N GLN A 506 14.32 -4.90 10.44
CA GLN A 506 15.75 -4.59 10.38
C GLN A 506 16.32 -4.68 8.96
N SER A 507 15.73 -5.51 8.10
CA SER A 507 16.11 -5.64 6.68
C SER A 507 14.93 -6.08 5.82
N TRP A 508 14.92 -5.66 4.55
CA TRP A 508 13.87 -6.08 3.62
C TRP A 508 13.92 -7.58 3.32
N GLU A 509 15.10 -8.22 3.33
CA GLU A 509 15.24 -9.67 3.17
C GLU A 509 14.39 -10.43 4.22
N GLN A 510 14.49 -10.03 5.49
CA GLN A 510 13.70 -10.64 6.57
C GLN A 510 12.19 -10.38 6.40
N ALA A 511 11.80 -9.14 6.09
CA ALA A 511 10.40 -8.79 5.85
C ALA A 511 9.79 -9.61 4.70
N LEU A 512 10.51 -9.69 3.58
CA LEU A 512 10.11 -10.44 2.39
C LEU A 512 10.06 -11.95 2.65
N HIS A 513 10.96 -12.49 3.46
CA HIS A 513 10.88 -13.87 3.93
C HIS A 513 9.58 -14.13 4.71
N HIS A 514 9.25 -13.27 5.68
CA HIS A 514 8.00 -13.40 6.45
C HIS A 514 6.74 -13.17 5.60
N LEU A 515 6.81 -12.33 4.58
CA LEU A 515 5.76 -12.11 3.59
C LEU A 515 5.57 -13.32 2.64
N GLY A 516 6.54 -14.25 2.58
CA GLY A 516 6.53 -15.36 1.64
C GLY A 516 6.90 -14.95 0.21
N LYS A 517 7.70 -13.88 0.06
CA LYS A 517 8.18 -13.29 -1.20
C LYS A 517 9.70 -13.08 -1.17
N ALA A 518 10.44 -14.09 -0.71
CA ALA A 518 11.89 -14.00 -0.53
C ALA A 518 12.65 -13.66 -1.82
N ASP A 519 12.11 -14.03 -2.98
CA ASP A 519 12.70 -13.73 -4.30
C ASP A 519 12.30 -12.36 -4.87
N ALA A 520 11.65 -11.50 -4.07
CA ALA A 520 11.26 -10.16 -4.52
C ALA A 520 12.49 -9.27 -4.72
N VAL A 521 12.46 -8.47 -5.78
CA VAL A 521 13.53 -7.50 -6.08
C VAL A 521 13.39 -6.31 -5.15
N VAL A 522 14.50 -5.88 -4.55
CA VAL A 522 14.56 -4.65 -3.74
C VAL A 522 15.15 -3.55 -4.61
N GLU A 523 14.34 -2.53 -4.90
CA GLU A 523 14.71 -1.33 -5.64
C GLU A 523 14.85 -0.16 -4.66
N GLU A 524 15.94 0.60 -4.77
CA GLU A 524 16.20 1.76 -3.91
C GLU A 524 15.98 3.07 -4.69
N LEU A 525 15.06 3.90 -4.23
CA LEU A 525 14.86 5.25 -4.73
C LEU A 525 15.76 6.21 -3.95
N THR A 526 16.80 6.71 -4.61
CA THR A 526 17.81 7.59 -3.99
C THR A 526 17.61 9.06 -4.29
N ALA A 527 16.79 9.41 -5.29
CA ALA A 527 16.47 10.80 -5.63
C ALA A 527 15.18 11.28 -4.95
N GLY A 528 15.30 12.31 -4.14
CA GLY A 528 14.20 12.99 -3.46
C GLY A 528 13.74 14.21 -4.25
N PHE A 529 12.43 14.30 -4.49
CA PHE A 529 11.85 15.41 -5.25
C PHE A 529 10.93 16.29 -4.41
N ARG A 530 10.55 15.85 -3.20
CA ARG A 530 9.60 16.61 -2.37
C ARG A 530 10.28 17.44 -1.28
N VAL A 531 11.18 16.83 -0.52
CA VAL A 531 11.80 17.50 0.64
C VAL A 531 12.96 18.38 0.16
N PRO A 532 13.08 19.65 0.60
CA PRO A 532 14.19 20.53 0.20
C PRO A 532 15.56 19.98 0.62
N ARG A 533 16.61 20.31 -0.14
CA ARG A 533 17.97 19.82 0.10
C ARG A 533 18.51 20.13 1.51
N GLU A 534 18.29 21.35 2.02
CA GLU A 534 18.78 21.73 3.35
C GLU A 534 18.12 20.88 4.45
N VAL A 535 16.80 20.65 4.33
CA VAL A 535 16.02 19.86 5.29
C VAL A 535 16.46 18.40 5.28
N ILE A 536 16.53 17.76 4.10
CA ILE A 536 16.90 16.35 4.03
C ILE A 536 18.37 16.14 4.44
N ALA A 537 19.27 17.06 4.10
CA ALA A 537 20.68 16.99 4.52
C ALA A 537 20.81 17.09 6.04
N TYR A 538 20.04 17.98 6.68
CA TYR A 538 20.01 18.11 8.13
C TYR A 538 19.43 16.86 8.81
N ALA A 539 18.31 16.32 8.32
CA ALA A 539 17.73 15.08 8.84
C ALA A 539 18.67 13.86 8.62
N SER A 540 19.38 13.82 7.50
CA SER A 540 20.28 12.72 7.15
C SER A 540 21.46 12.56 8.11
N ARG A 541 21.77 13.58 8.92
CA ARG A 541 22.76 13.48 10.01
C ARG A 541 22.39 12.41 11.05
N LEU A 542 21.12 12.03 11.14
CA LEU A 542 20.63 10.97 12.03
C LEU A 542 20.86 9.56 11.46
N LEU A 543 20.92 9.42 10.12
CA LEU A 543 20.97 8.13 9.42
C LEU A 543 22.07 7.17 9.90
N PRO A 544 23.33 7.62 10.13
CA PRO A 544 24.40 6.74 10.57
C PRO A 544 24.11 6.01 11.89
N VAL A 545 23.25 6.58 12.74
CA VAL A 545 22.86 5.99 14.03
C VAL A 545 21.59 5.15 13.89
N ILE A 546 20.58 5.66 13.19
CA ILE A 546 19.25 5.04 13.16
C ILE A 546 19.11 3.89 12.15
N SER A 547 19.85 3.96 11.04
CA SER A 547 19.85 2.95 9.98
C SER A 547 21.22 2.88 9.28
N PRO A 548 22.23 2.29 9.94
CA PRO A 548 23.57 2.17 9.35
C PRO A 548 23.54 1.40 8.03
N GLY A 549 24.22 1.93 7.01
CA GLY A 549 24.33 1.31 5.69
C GLY A 549 23.21 1.66 4.69
N LEU A 550 22.22 2.45 5.11
CA LEU A 550 21.21 2.99 4.20
C LEU A 550 21.79 4.18 3.40
N THR A 551 21.53 4.22 2.10
CA THR A 551 21.95 5.34 1.25
C THR A 551 21.10 6.57 1.58
N ALA A 552 21.74 7.72 1.80
CA ALA A 552 21.01 8.96 2.03
C ALA A 552 20.33 9.42 0.73
N VAL A 553 19.09 9.88 0.85
CA VAL A 553 18.36 10.44 -0.29
C VAL A 553 18.95 11.80 -0.66
N GLU A 554 19.30 11.97 -1.93
CA GLU A 554 19.73 13.25 -2.48
C GLU A 554 18.52 14.02 -2.99
N SER A 555 18.30 15.23 -2.47
CA SER A 555 17.22 16.08 -2.98
C SER A 555 17.69 16.94 -4.15
N VAL A 556 16.92 16.89 -5.23
CA VAL A 556 17.10 17.77 -6.39
C VAL A 556 16.50 19.17 -6.17
N ARG A 557 15.73 19.37 -5.09
CA ARG A 557 15.09 20.66 -4.78
C ARG A 557 16.03 21.60 -4.05
N GLU A 558 16.33 22.72 -4.70
CA GLU A 558 17.06 23.83 -4.11
C GLU A 558 16.08 24.91 -3.66
N SER A 559 15.91 25.06 -2.36
CA SER A 559 15.12 26.14 -1.75
C SER A 559 15.97 26.79 -0.66
N PRO A 560 16.76 27.82 -0.99
CA PRO A 560 17.61 28.48 0.00
C PRO A 560 16.79 29.06 1.16
N GLY A 561 17.23 28.80 2.40
CA GLY A 561 16.51 29.26 3.59
C GLY A 561 15.28 28.40 3.94
N SER A 562 15.15 27.22 3.33
CA SER A 562 14.16 26.22 3.69
C SER A 562 14.37 25.62 5.08
N LEU A 563 15.54 25.80 5.69
CA LEU A 563 15.82 25.35 7.06
C LEU A 563 16.22 26.52 7.97
N SER A 564 15.55 26.64 9.11
CA SER A 564 15.93 27.55 10.20
C SER A 564 15.99 26.79 11.53
N VAL A 565 17.09 26.91 12.26
CA VAL A 565 17.25 26.32 13.60
C VAL A 565 17.45 27.45 14.60
N ARG A 566 16.54 27.54 15.58
CA ARG A 566 16.41 28.69 16.48
C ARG A 566 16.48 28.24 17.93
N ARG A 567 17.47 28.75 18.65
CA ARG A 567 17.60 28.54 20.09
C ARG A 567 16.91 29.66 20.86
N THR A 568 16.08 29.33 21.84
CA THR A 568 15.49 30.31 22.75
C THR A 568 16.44 30.65 23.90
N ALA A 569 16.21 31.80 24.56
CA ALA A 569 17.03 32.23 25.69
C ALA A 569 16.89 31.28 26.90
N ASP A 570 15.66 30.80 27.14
CA ASP A 570 15.30 29.85 28.19
C ASP A 570 14.04 29.06 27.79
N ALA A 571 13.66 28.11 28.67
CA ALA A 571 12.49 27.25 28.47
C ALA A 571 11.15 27.98 28.63
N GLU A 572 11.10 29.11 29.36
CA GLU A 572 9.86 29.88 29.54
C GLU A 572 9.48 30.60 28.25
N ALA A 573 10.48 31.00 27.45
CA ALA A 573 10.29 31.62 26.14
C ALA A 573 9.93 30.63 25.01
N LEU A 574 9.98 29.31 25.24
CA LEU A 574 9.84 28.28 24.20
C LEU A 574 8.45 28.33 23.53
N ASP A 575 7.37 28.26 24.30
CA ASP A 575 6.00 28.24 23.77
C ASP A 575 5.72 29.49 22.91
N ALA A 576 6.15 30.67 23.37
CA ALA A 576 5.99 31.93 22.63
C ALA A 576 6.80 31.95 21.32
N ALA A 577 8.03 31.43 21.34
CA ALA A 577 8.87 31.34 20.15
C ALA A 577 8.31 30.36 19.11
N VAL A 578 7.74 29.24 19.56
CA VAL A 578 7.07 28.25 18.71
C VAL A 578 5.83 28.85 18.04
N VAL A 579 4.98 29.56 18.80
CA VAL A 579 3.81 30.24 18.23
C VAL A 579 4.23 31.28 17.19
N ALA A 580 5.25 32.09 17.47
CA ALA A 580 5.78 33.07 16.51
C ALA A 580 6.32 32.41 15.22
N ALA A 581 6.97 31.25 15.33
CA ALA A 581 7.41 30.48 14.16
C ALA A 581 6.23 29.92 13.35
N CYS A 582 5.13 29.53 13.99
CA CYS A 582 3.90 29.14 13.31
C CYS A 582 3.27 30.34 12.58
N GLU A 583 3.24 31.52 13.19
CA GLU A 583 2.73 32.76 12.58
C GLU A 583 3.52 33.11 11.31
N GLU A 584 4.86 33.07 11.38
CA GLU A 584 5.75 33.29 10.23
C GLU A 584 5.48 32.28 9.10
N SER A 585 5.31 31.00 9.44
CA SER A 585 5.01 29.95 8.45
C SER A 585 3.64 30.15 7.79
N LEU A 586 2.65 30.65 8.55
CA LEU A 586 1.31 30.95 8.04
C LEU A 586 1.27 32.19 7.14
N GLU A 587 2.29 33.05 7.11
CA GLU A 587 2.38 34.14 6.12
C GLU A 587 2.58 33.60 4.69
N GLN A 588 3.15 32.39 4.57
CA GLN A 588 3.34 31.71 3.28
C GLN A 588 2.08 30.93 2.89
N GLU A 589 1.87 30.72 1.58
CA GLU A 589 0.82 29.81 1.10
C GLU A 589 1.16 28.35 1.41
N GLY A 590 0.14 27.55 1.80
CA GLY A 590 0.29 26.13 2.09
C GLY A 590 -0.07 25.76 3.53
N SER A 591 0.01 24.47 3.81
CA SER A 591 -0.24 23.85 5.11
C SER A 591 0.94 24.02 6.07
N THR A 592 0.68 24.20 7.36
CA THR A 592 1.68 24.28 8.42
C THR A 592 1.41 23.21 9.48
N GLY A 593 2.39 22.32 9.71
CA GLY A 593 2.34 21.34 10.77
C GLY A 593 3.22 21.76 11.95
N LEU A 594 2.62 22.00 13.12
CA LEU A 594 3.35 22.12 14.38
C LEU A 594 3.54 20.73 14.97
N ILE A 595 4.74 20.18 14.88
CA ILE A 595 5.09 18.86 15.41
C ILE A 595 5.79 19.02 16.76
N ALA A 596 5.33 18.29 17.76
CA ALA A 596 5.90 18.33 19.11
C ALA A 596 5.86 16.95 19.77
N ALA A 597 6.68 16.75 20.81
CA ALA A 597 6.55 15.58 21.67
C ALA A 597 5.13 15.48 22.26
N ASP A 598 4.58 14.28 22.37
CA ASP A 598 3.19 14.06 22.80
C ASP A 598 2.86 14.76 24.14
N ALA A 599 3.81 14.79 25.07
CA ALA A 599 3.66 15.46 26.37
C ALA A 599 3.54 16.99 26.29
N ARG A 600 4.02 17.61 25.19
CA ARG A 600 4.00 19.06 24.96
C ARG A 600 2.70 19.55 24.32
N ILE A 601 1.93 18.65 23.71
CA ILE A 601 0.70 18.97 22.98
C ILE A 601 -0.29 19.80 23.81
N PRO A 602 -0.59 19.47 25.09
CA PRO A 602 -1.52 20.27 25.88
C PRO A 602 -1.05 21.72 26.13
N SER A 603 0.25 21.98 26.31
CA SER A 603 0.73 23.36 26.54
C SER A 603 0.73 24.17 25.24
N LEU A 604 1.16 23.57 24.13
CA LEU A 604 1.13 24.22 22.83
C LEU A 604 -0.31 24.51 22.35
N ALA A 605 -1.25 23.60 22.61
CA ALA A 605 -2.67 23.83 22.38
C ALA A 605 -3.19 25.06 23.14
N ALA A 606 -2.82 25.20 24.42
CA ALA A 606 -3.18 26.36 25.23
C ALA A 606 -2.50 27.66 24.72
N ALA A 607 -1.23 27.60 24.33
CA ALA A 607 -0.48 28.73 23.80
C ALA A 607 -1.07 29.24 22.48
N LEU A 608 -1.37 28.34 21.53
CA LEU A 608 -2.03 28.69 20.26
C LEU A 608 -3.40 29.32 20.49
N THR A 609 -4.20 28.76 21.39
CA THR A 609 -5.52 29.30 21.75
C THR A 609 -5.41 30.70 22.36
N ALA A 610 -4.43 30.91 23.25
CA ALA A 610 -4.18 32.22 23.86
C ALA A 610 -3.73 33.28 22.84
N ALA A 611 -3.01 32.86 21.79
CA ALA A 611 -2.63 33.70 20.66
C ALA A 611 -3.75 33.90 19.62
N GLY A 612 -4.89 33.21 19.76
CA GLY A 612 -6.04 33.34 18.88
C GLY A 612 -5.99 32.49 17.60
N HIS A 613 -5.09 31.50 17.53
CA HIS A 613 -4.98 30.60 16.38
C HIS A 613 -5.88 29.38 16.54
N SER A 614 -6.74 29.15 15.55
CA SER A 614 -7.43 27.86 15.38
C SER A 614 -6.49 26.86 14.73
N TYR A 615 -6.54 25.61 15.17
CA TYR A 615 -5.75 24.52 14.60
C TYR A 615 -6.60 23.27 14.42
N LEU A 616 -6.15 22.43 13.49
CA LEU A 616 -6.74 21.15 13.16
C LEU A 616 -6.08 20.01 13.95
N SER A 617 -6.81 18.90 14.06
CA SER A 617 -6.26 17.64 14.53
C SER A 617 -5.54 16.88 13.39
N PRO A 618 -4.57 16.01 13.68
CA PRO A 618 -3.91 15.20 12.67
C PRO A 618 -4.91 14.40 11.83
N GLY A 619 -4.82 14.51 10.50
CA GLY A 619 -5.69 13.82 9.55
C GLY A 619 -6.97 14.57 9.14
N GLU A 620 -7.24 15.75 9.72
CA GLU A 620 -8.27 16.66 9.19
C GLU A 620 -7.74 17.42 7.96
N GLU A 621 -8.60 17.64 6.96
CA GLU A 621 -8.22 18.34 5.74
C GLU A 621 -8.01 19.84 5.99
N THR A 622 -6.85 20.36 5.57
CA THR A 622 -6.57 21.79 5.58
C THR A 622 -7.39 22.53 4.54
N THR A 623 -7.91 23.69 4.90
CA THR A 623 -8.62 24.60 3.98
C THR A 623 -7.86 25.92 3.87
N ALA A 624 -8.28 26.82 2.96
CA ALA A 624 -7.71 28.16 2.89
C ALA A 624 -7.82 28.94 4.22
N GLU A 625 -8.84 28.63 5.03
CA GLU A 625 -9.15 29.30 6.31
C GLU A 625 -8.50 28.60 7.52
N SER A 626 -8.14 27.32 7.40
CA SER A 626 -7.55 26.53 8.49
C SER A 626 -6.36 25.72 7.96
N ARG A 627 -5.16 26.30 8.11
CA ARG A 627 -3.91 25.78 7.55
C ARG A 627 -2.92 25.25 8.60
N LEU A 628 -3.19 25.47 9.88
CA LEU A 628 -2.35 25.00 10.99
C LEU A 628 -2.88 23.68 11.55
N THR A 629 -2.03 22.67 11.66
CA THR A 629 -2.33 21.40 12.34
C THR A 629 -1.37 21.21 13.52
N LEU A 630 -1.90 20.89 14.70
CA LEU A 630 -1.10 20.53 15.87
C LEU A 630 -0.91 19.01 15.92
N VAL A 631 0.33 18.55 15.88
CA VAL A 631 0.67 17.15 15.59
C VAL A 631 1.56 16.56 16.68
N PRO A 632 1.06 15.58 17.45
CA PRO A 632 1.92 14.73 18.28
C PRO A 632 2.93 14.00 17.40
N ALA A 633 4.20 13.95 17.82
CA ALA A 633 5.26 13.29 17.06
C ALA A 633 4.89 11.82 16.76
N SER A 634 4.23 11.13 17.68
CA SER A 634 3.74 9.75 17.51
C SER A 634 2.79 9.59 16.30
N LEU A 635 2.07 10.65 15.91
CA LEU A 635 1.10 10.68 14.81
C LEU A 635 1.62 11.38 13.55
N ALA A 636 2.85 11.91 13.56
CA ALA A 636 3.42 12.63 12.41
C ALA A 636 3.64 11.74 11.17
N LYS A 637 3.75 10.42 11.37
CA LYS A 637 4.05 9.46 10.30
C LYS A 637 2.92 9.39 9.28
N GLY A 638 3.29 9.41 7.99
CA GLY A 638 2.33 9.37 6.87
C GLY A 638 1.67 10.71 6.56
N LEU A 639 1.97 11.78 7.31
CA LEU A 639 1.52 13.14 7.05
C LEU A 639 2.64 13.94 6.35
N GLU A 640 2.29 14.93 5.55
CA GLU A 640 3.24 15.86 4.91
C GLU A 640 2.64 17.27 5.00
N TYR A 641 3.48 18.27 5.27
CA TYR A 641 3.09 19.68 5.37
C TYR A 641 4.02 20.52 4.50
N ASP A 642 3.51 21.62 3.94
CA ASP A 642 4.36 22.55 3.19
C ASP A 642 5.40 23.16 4.15
N TYR A 643 4.96 23.64 5.32
CA TYR A 643 5.84 24.12 6.37
C TYR A 643 5.71 23.29 7.64
N VAL A 644 6.83 23.03 8.30
CA VAL A 644 6.85 22.38 9.62
C VAL A 644 7.53 23.29 10.62
N VAL A 645 6.89 23.44 11.78
CA VAL A 645 7.52 23.97 12.98
C VAL A 645 7.73 22.79 13.93
N LEU A 646 8.97 22.52 14.32
CA LEU A 646 9.32 21.44 15.24
C LEU A 646 9.67 22.01 16.61
N ASP A 647 8.86 21.69 17.62
CA ASP A 647 9.08 22.02 19.04
C ASP A 647 10.07 21.02 19.66
N GLU A 648 11.13 21.57 20.26
CA GLU A 648 12.06 20.90 21.19
C GLU A 648 12.48 19.47 20.79
N PRO A 649 13.41 19.31 19.82
CA PRO A 649 13.84 18.00 19.33
C PRO A 649 14.27 17.00 20.41
N ALA A 650 14.90 17.47 21.50
CA ALA A 650 15.30 16.62 22.61
C ALA A 650 14.08 15.97 23.29
N ALA A 651 12.99 16.71 23.47
CA ALA A 651 11.75 16.18 24.06
C ALA A 651 11.10 15.11 23.18
N VAL A 652 11.27 15.18 21.85
CA VAL A 652 10.78 14.14 20.93
C VAL A 652 11.57 12.84 21.12
N VAL A 653 12.89 12.93 21.30
CA VAL A 653 13.75 11.76 21.55
C VAL A 653 13.45 11.15 22.92
N ASP A 654 13.39 11.99 23.96
CA ASP A 654 13.16 11.57 25.34
C ASP A 654 11.74 11.00 25.59
N GLY A 655 10.80 11.30 24.68
CA GLY A 655 9.43 10.78 24.73
C GLY A 655 9.30 9.31 24.32
N GLU A 656 10.34 8.70 23.76
CA GLU A 656 10.33 7.32 23.27
C GLU A 656 11.02 6.33 24.24
N PRO A 657 10.78 5.01 24.13
CA PRO A 657 11.32 4.02 25.07
C PRO A 657 12.85 3.91 25.12
N ASP A 658 13.52 4.29 24.04
CA ASP A 658 14.97 4.26 23.89
C ASP A 658 15.44 5.34 22.90
N GLU A 659 16.70 5.76 23.03
CA GLU A 659 17.29 6.84 22.23
C GLU A 659 17.22 6.56 20.73
N ARG A 660 17.43 5.32 20.29
CA ARG A 660 17.42 4.99 18.86
C ARG A 660 16.03 5.16 18.27
N THR A 661 15.00 4.68 18.96
CA THR A 661 13.60 4.88 18.56
C THR A 661 13.24 6.37 18.57
N GLY A 662 13.69 7.12 19.60
CA GLY A 662 13.58 8.57 19.67
C GLY A 662 14.18 9.31 18.48
N LEU A 663 15.41 8.96 18.09
CA LEU A 663 16.08 9.54 16.93
C LEU A 663 15.37 9.19 15.60
N ARG A 664 14.77 8.00 15.48
CA ARG A 664 13.92 7.65 14.32
C ARG A 664 12.65 8.47 14.27
N ARG A 665 12.01 8.68 15.42
CA ARG A 665 10.83 9.55 15.53
C ARG A 665 11.18 10.98 15.12
N LEU A 666 12.31 11.48 15.58
CA LEU A 666 12.84 12.80 15.21
C LEU A 666 13.13 12.89 13.70
N TYR A 667 13.74 11.85 13.11
CA TYR A 667 13.94 11.76 11.65
C TYR A 667 12.61 11.83 10.88
N VAL A 668 11.58 11.13 11.33
CA VAL A 668 10.23 11.22 10.75
C VAL A 668 9.72 12.66 10.83
N ALA A 669 9.78 13.30 12.00
CA ALA A 669 9.29 14.65 12.23
C ALA A 669 9.98 15.70 11.34
N LEU A 670 11.32 15.66 11.25
CA LEU A 670 12.11 16.57 10.41
C LEU A 670 11.75 16.44 8.92
N THR A 671 11.36 15.24 8.49
CA THR A 671 11.15 14.92 7.07
C THR A 671 9.69 15.04 6.62
N ARG A 672 8.81 15.62 7.46
CA ARG A 672 7.43 15.93 7.06
C ARG A 672 7.31 17.27 6.31
N ALA A 673 8.39 18.07 6.30
CA ALA A 673 8.45 19.37 5.63
C ALA A 673 8.73 19.24 4.14
N VAL A 674 7.85 19.80 3.32
CA VAL A 674 7.95 19.79 1.85
C VAL A 674 8.47 21.12 1.30
N SER A 675 8.32 22.24 1.99
CA SER A 675 8.77 23.56 1.54
C SER A 675 9.72 24.23 2.53
N GLY A 676 9.42 24.18 3.83
CA GLY A 676 10.29 24.76 4.86
C GLY A 676 10.16 24.12 6.23
N LEU A 677 11.24 24.16 7.01
CA LEU A 677 11.34 23.62 8.36
C LEU A 677 11.94 24.68 9.29
N ILE A 678 11.22 24.98 10.37
CA ILE A 678 11.72 25.78 11.49
C ILE A 678 11.82 24.86 12.71
N VAL A 679 13.03 24.69 13.25
CA VAL A 679 13.26 23.98 14.51
C VAL A 679 13.44 25.00 15.63
N VAL A 680 12.63 24.91 16.67
CA VAL A 680 12.72 25.79 17.85
C VAL A 680 13.08 24.95 19.07
N HIS A 681 14.13 25.33 19.80
CA HIS A 681 14.62 24.54 20.93
C HIS A 681 15.15 25.43 22.07
N ALA A 682 14.91 25.02 23.32
CA ALA A 682 15.51 25.58 24.52
C ALA A 682 16.65 24.68 25.02
N ALA A 683 16.39 23.37 25.06
CA ALA A 683 17.36 22.36 25.42
C ALA A 683 18.48 22.22 24.36
N PRO A 684 19.65 21.65 24.70
CA PRO A 684 20.63 21.26 23.70
C PRO A 684 20.00 20.33 22.66
N LEU A 685 20.34 20.54 21.38
CA LEU A 685 19.96 19.60 20.33
C LEU A 685 20.63 18.25 20.56
N PRO A 686 20.03 17.14 20.10
CA PRO A 686 20.72 15.86 20.03
C PRO A 686 22.07 16.00 19.33
N ASP A 687 23.11 15.34 19.85
CA ASP A 687 24.51 15.50 19.40
C ASP A 687 24.65 15.39 17.88
N GLN A 688 23.90 14.48 17.26
CA GLN A 688 23.92 14.21 15.82
C GLN A 688 23.48 15.41 14.98
N LEU A 689 22.70 16.34 15.54
CA LEU A 689 22.21 17.54 14.84
C LEU A 689 23.08 18.78 15.05
N THR A 690 24.04 18.75 15.97
CA THR A 690 24.85 19.92 16.37
C THR A 690 26.01 20.28 15.42
N ALA A 691 26.33 19.42 14.45
CA ALA A 691 27.54 19.50 13.63
C ALA A 691 27.53 20.55 12.50
#